data_AF-A0ABD5MHY0-F1
#
_entry.id   AF-A0ABD5MHY0-F1
#
_cell.length_a   1.000
_cell.length_b   1.000
_cell.length_c   1.000
_cell.angle_alpha   90.00
_cell.angle_beta   90.00
_cell.angle_gamma   90.00
#
_symmetry.space_group_name_H-M   'P 1'
#
loop_
_entity.id
_entity.type
_entity.pdbx_description
1 polymer ?
#
loop_
_entity_poly.entity_id
_entity_poly.type
_entity_poly.pdbx_seq_one_letter_code
_entity_poly.pdbx_strand_id
1 'polypeptide(L)'
;MNVRGPLSEVGEVRQVSTRYGERDLAELTVRPDGGASDPVTVTLWGKWTHTAEHAEPGMELLVTDAERDDYGDREGYTTSKESYVVLEPDFLVDVTDIRSWVQCPRMYYLNKLSGIPLNYPVVKGTVVHEVFGDLLRGVELEESIEDRVAEAGLELGLLGMEREEVADEVRRNAAAIEGWLNQGTLATDGDASAGADSGSTGAGDDASEDAGGDTSEGADDASNASLSEWDGGPDESEWRSEYTLISPTFGVKGRADALRRGQPVELKTGKNTNREPRFQDKIQAACYALLLRERGVDADTGTLLYTKNTALDRGEESGDLSPAKEFSVGKGLLEFVVRQRNEIAATEFDMSVPSGYEADAKCEYCFEQDTCMVVSGRLDQESKAGQIGTALPEEEREYFDETYRALEEERRETHAEYRKLWEQTAEERAADDRALIDLEPVSEEPLGDGRWRLTARKESDAVSKLREGDVALASDGDPASGHSELGRIQKLGDEVVVETDEPVKLCRLDVYPSELSVSRMHTAVHDFVLKGDPDRKDVLFGRRDPAFGAREADATPFIDNNEAQNAAVERAVTAEDFALVHGPPGTGKTYTIARIVRALVERGDRVLLSAFTNRAVDNAVEALRAQGFTDVLRVGTETGVRGDMQDIRLVTRGDPNDRAAKLNSASVVAATTSSCGSRTMREQEFDVALVDEASQLTEPGTLAAINLADRFVLVGDHEQLPPVVRAQNRLRESLFQRLIEEHPDAGVMLDRQYRMSQRIQAFSSREFYDGDLRPATPEVAGQTLADLGVDTADLPAELRDPVSFVDPDGDREGNANPLEADRVAEVVDGYVAAGVDPEDIGVIAPFRAQVAEIGRRTDVTVDTVDRFQGSSEEVIVVSFVATGDLDGPIFEDTRRVNVALTRAKKALCLVGDAEALASEPFYARMLDWARR
;
A
#
# COMPACT_ATOMS: atom_id res chain seq x y z
N MET A 1 22.52 -19.65 20.19
CA MET A 1 21.67 -20.25 19.13
C MET A 1 20.37 -19.47 19.10
N ASN A 2 19.72 -19.36 17.94
CA ASN A 2 18.40 -18.73 17.88
C ASN A 2 17.32 -19.80 18.07
N VAL A 3 16.31 -19.49 18.88
CA VAL A 3 15.14 -20.34 19.08
C VAL A 3 13.94 -19.59 18.53
N ARG A 4 13.28 -20.15 17.51
CA ARG A 4 12.13 -19.52 16.85
C ARG A 4 10.97 -20.51 16.70
N GLY A 5 9.76 -20.07 16.97
CA GLY A 5 8.54 -20.83 16.65
C GLY A 5 7.31 -20.41 17.46
N PRO A 6 6.14 -20.98 17.17
CA PRO A 6 4.91 -20.65 17.87
C PRO A 6 4.93 -21.09 19.34
N LEU A 7 4.36 -20.24 20.20
CA LEU A 7 4.13 -20.50 21.62
C LEU A 7 2.97 -21.47 21.80
N SER A 8 3.17 -22.51 22.60
CA SER A 8 2.08 -23.41 23.02
C SER A 8 1.63 -23.17 24.45
N GLU A 9 2.53 -22.70 25.33
CA GLU A 9 2.21 -22.38 26.73
C GLU A 9 3.04 -21.16 27.18
N VAL A 10 2.44 -20.31 28.01
CA VAL A 10 3.06 -19.12 28.59
C VAL A 10 2.95 -19.22 30.11
N GLY A 11 4.08 -19.31 30.80
CA GLY A 11 4.14 -19.38 32.25
C GLY A 11 4.09 -18.00 32.90
N GLU A 12 3.50 -17.93 34.10
CA GLU A 12 3.46 -16.69 34.91
C GLU A 12 4.86 -16.24 35.35
N VAL A 13 5.04 -14.92 35.44
CA VAL A 13 6.26 -14.32 35.99
C VAL A 13 6.35 -14.64 37.48
N ARG A 14 7.47 -15.25 37.90
CA ARG A 14 7.75 -15.60 39.29
C ARG A 14 9.12 -15.16 39.74
N GLN A 15 9.23 -14.74 40.99
CA GLN A 15 10.48 -14.33 41.60
C GLN A 15 11.21 -15.55 42.19
N VAL A 16 12.46 -15.78 41.78
CA VAL A 16 13.28 -16.91 42.25
C VAL A 16 14.57 -16.43 42.91
N SER A 17 15.00 -17.15 43.96
CA SER A 17 16.27 -16.88 44.63
C SER A 17 17.43 -17.52 43.86
N THR A 18 18.31 -16.70 43.32
CA THR A 18 19.53 -17.14 42.63
C THR A 18 20.78 -16.84 43.46
N ARG A 19 21.93 -17.39 43.07
CA ARG A 19 23.24 -17.04 43.65
C ARG A 19 23.62 -15.55 43.53
N TYR A 20 22.88 -14.79 42.70
CA TYR A 20 23.07 -13.37 42.45
C TYR A 20 21.95 -12.49 43.03
N GLY A 21 21.11 -13.05 43.91
CA GLY A 21 19.95 -12.37 44.51
C GLY A 21 18.62 -12.85 43.93
N GLU A 22 17.53 -12.19 44.32
CA GLU A 22 16.21 -12.43 43.75
C GLU A 22 16.17 -11.93 42.30
N ARG A 23 15.60 -12.75 41.40
CA ARG A 23 15.42 -12.43 40.00
C ARG A 23 14.06 -12.92 39.51
N ASP A 24 13.46 -12.16 38.61
CA ASP A 24 12.26 -12.57 37.91
C ASP A 24 12.61 -13.60 36.83
N LEU A 25 11.74 -14.59 36.71
CA LEU A 25 11.80 -15.66 35.72
C LEU A 25 10.40 -15.93 35.15
N ALA A 26 10.34 -16.20 33.85
CA ALA A 26 9.17 -16.75 33.18
C ALA A 26 9.61 -17.92 32.28
N GLU A 27 8.77 -18.93 32.15
CA GLU A 27 9.03 -20.11 31.29
C GLU A 27 7.98 -20.13 30.18
N LEU A 28 8.44 -20.16 28.94
CA LEU A 28 7.62 -20.26 27.75
C LEU A 28 7.85 -21.61 27.08
N THR A 29 6.82 -22.21 26.51
CA THR A 29 6.96 -23.42 25.69
C THR A 29 6.82 -23.05 24.23
N VAL A 30 7.88 -23.27 23.46
CA VAL A 30 7.99 -22.91 22.03
C VAL A 30 8.06 -24.19 21.22
N ARG A 31 7.42 -24.23 20.05
CA ARG A 31 7.59 -25.34 19.09
C ARG A 31 8.50 -24.91 17.93
N PRO A 32 9.76 -25.38 17.87
CA PRO A 32 10.68 -24.98 16.81
C PRO A 32 10.26 -25.44 15.42
N ASP A 33 10.97 -24.98 14.40
CA ASP A 33 10.79 -25.35 12.98
C ASP A 33 9.35 -25.12 12.48
N GLY A 34 8.79 -23.94 12.80
CA GLY A 34 7.42 -23.59 12.41
C GLY A 34 6.35 -24.48 13.05
N GLY A 35 6.66 -25.13 14.17
CA GLY A 35 5.76 -26.04 14.87
C GLY A 35 5.96 -27.52 14.57
N ALA A 36 6.92 -27.88 13.68
CA ALA A 36 7.17 -29.26 13.27
C ALA A 36 7.97 -30.08 14.30
N SER A 37 8.77 -29.41 15.14
CA SER A 37 9.62 -30.05 16.15
C SER A 37 8.95 -30.17 17.51
N ASP A 38 9.49 -31.05 18.36
CA ASP A 38 8.99 -31.24 19.73
C ASP A 38 9.09 -29.92 20.53
N PRO A 39 8.11 -29.61 21.41
CA PRO A 39 8.14 -28.38 22.17
C PRO A 39 9.36 -28.31 23.10
N VAL A 40 10.02 -27.15 23.11
CA VAL A 40 11.15 -26.85 23.98
C VAL A 40 10.77 -25.76 24.98
N THR A 41 11.35 -25.82 26.18
CA THR A 41 11.15 -24.77 27.20
C THR A 41 12.19 -23.67 27.02
N VAL A 42 11.73 -22.42 26.99
CA VAL A 42 12.55 -21.22 26.95
C VAL A 42 12.36 -20.44 28.24
N THR A 43 13.44 -20.29 29.02
CA THR A 43 13.46 -19.54 30.27
C THR A 43 13.91 -18.10 30.02
N LEU A 44 13.01 -17.16 30.30
CA LEU A 44 13.27 -15.72 30.23
C LEU A 44 13.69 -15.21 31.61
N TRP A 45 14.72 -14.37 31.64
CA TRP A 45 15.25 -13.79 32.89
C TRP A 45 15.20 -12.26 32.92
N GLY A 46 14.99 -11.72 34.12
CA GLY A 46 15.11 -10.28 34.37
C GLY A 46 14.15 -9.47 33.52
N LYS A 47 14.64 -8.47 32.79
CA LYS A 47 13.78 -7.57 32.00
C LYS A 47 12.98 -8.28 30.91
N TRP A 48 13.41 -9.45 30.45
CA TRP A 48 12.73 -10.22 29.42
C TRP A 48 11.48 -10.91 29.92
N THR A 49 11.29 -11.09 31.24
CA THR A 49 10.04 -11.65 31.77
C THR A 49 8.84 -10.77 31.49
N HIS A 50 9.05 -9.46 31.31
CA HIS A 50 8.03 -8.53 30.84
C HIS A 50 7.38 -9.00 29.52
N THR A 51 8.14 -9.61 28.62
CA THR A 51 7.58 -10.14 27.36
C THR A 51 6.57 -11.26 27.61
N ALA A 52 6.72 -12.05 28.68
CA ALA A 52 5.76 -13.08 29.03
C ALA A 52 4.42 -12.52 29.53
N GLU A 53 4.37 -11.26 29.98
CA GLU A 53 3.13 -10.60 30.40
C GLU A 53 2.22 -10.26 29.21
N HIS A 54 2.80 -10.17 28.00
CA HIS A 54 2.10 -9.85 26.75
C HIS A 54 2.04 -11.03 25.78
N ALA A 55 2.74 -12.12 26.08
CA ALA A 55 2.80 -13.29 25.22
C ALA A 55 1.54 -14.15 25.38
N GLU A 56 1.02 -14.66 24.27
CA GLU A 56 -0.11 -15.59 24.26
C GLU A 56 0.21 -16.86 23.46
N PRO A 57 -0.41 -18.02 23.78
CA PRO A 57 -0.34 -19.19 22.93
C PRO A 57 -0.81 -18.88 21.50
N GLY A 58 -0.07 -19.37 20.52
CA GLY A 58 -0.28 -19.08 19.10
C GLY A 58 0.64 -18.00 18.55
N MET A 59 1.14 -17.09 19.39
CA MET A 59 2.11 -16.09 18.93
C MET A 59 3.45 -16.74 18.56
N GLU A 60 4.15 -16.19 17.57
CA GLU A 60 5.51 -16.59 17.24
C GLU A 60 6.53 -15.93 18.19
N LEU A 61 7.45 -16.71 18.74
CA LEU A 61 8.56 -16.21 19.55
C LEU A 61 9.87 -16.38 18.79
N LEU A 62 10.74 -15.36 18.83
CA LEU A 62 12.16 -15.47 18.51
C LEU A 62 12.99 -15.08 19.74
N VAL A 63 13.93 -15.94 20.13
CA VAL A 63 14.98 -15.62 21.10
C VAL A 63 16.34 -15.73 20.42
N THR A 64 17.05 -14.62 20.31
CA THR A 64 18.41 -14.59 19.76
C THR A 64 19.42 -15.03 20.82
N ASP A 65 20.55 -15.58 20.39
CA ASP A 65 21.71 -15.86 21.25
C ASP A 65 21.37 -16.61 22.55
N ALA A 66 20.37 -17.50 22.48
CA ALA A 66 19.95 -18.33 23.58
C ALA A 66 21.05 -19.35 23.92
N GLU A 67 21.24 -19.55 25.23
CA GLU A 67 22.10 -20.60 25.78
C GLU A 67 21.27 -21.86 26.00
N ARG A 68 21.84 -23.01 25.66
CA ARG A 68 21.21 -24.29 25.93
C ARG A 68 21.31 -24.60 27.43
N ASP A 69 20.19 -24.92 28.06
CA ASP A 69 20.08 -25.26 29.48
C ASP A 69 19.21 -26.50 29.64
N ASP A 70 19.85 -27.67 29.57
CA ASP A 70 19.18 -28.97 29.65
C ASP A 70 18.96 -29.35 31.13
N TYR A 71 17.70 -29.55 31.53
CA TYR A 71 17.35 -30.02 32.88
C TYR A 71 16.80 -31.45 32.83
N GLY A 72 17.66 -32.43 33.09
CA GLY A 72 17.31 -33.85 33.02
C GLY A 72 17.19 -34.34 31.57
N ASP A 73 16.04 -34.94 31.21
CA ASP A 73 15.75 -35.44 29.85
C ASP A 73 15.01 -34.40 28.97
N ARG A 74 14.92 -33.14 29.40
CA ARG A 74 14.23 -32.06 28.66
C ARG A 74 15.24 -31.09 28.07
N GLU A 75 15.25 -30.96 26.74
CA GLU A 75 15.98 -29.90 26.07
C GLU A 75 15.34 -28.54 26.38
N GLY A 76 16.16 -27.58 26.78
CA GLY A 76 15.73 -26.26 27.20
C GLY A 76 16.71 -25.18 26.76
N TYR A 77 16.22 -23.95 26.71
CA TYR A 77 17.00 -22.78 26.35
C TYR A 77 16.76 -21.67 27.37
N THR A 78 17.77 -20.84 27.62
CA THR A 78 17.68 -19.71 28.53
C THR A 78 18.24 -18.46 27.87
N THR A 79 17.62 -17.31 28.15
CA THR A 79 18.15 -16.01 27.71
C THR A 79 19.54 -15.78 28.30
N SER A 80 20.48 -15.38 27.44
CA SER A 80 21.84 -14.97 27.83
C SER A 80 21.89 -13.46 28.06
N LYS A 81 23.10 -12.92 28.29
CA LYS A 81 23.28 -11.47 28.27
C LYS A 81 23.10 -10.88 26.88
N GLU A 82 23.41 -11.62 25.81
CA GLU A 82 23.34 -11.19 24.41
C GLU A 82 21.95 -11.39 23.79
N SER A 83 21.08 -12.14 24.45
CA SER A 83 19.74 -12.41 23.93
C SER A 83 18.84 -11.19 23.79
N TYR A 84 18.16 -11.14 22.66
CA TYR A 84 16.91 -10.43 22.46
C TYR A 84 15.73 -11.41 22.44
N VAL A 85 14.57 -10.96 22.93
CA VAL A 85 13.32 -11.73 22.89
C VAL A 85 12.32 -10.90 22.08
N VAL A 86 11.81 -11.46 20.99
CA VAL A 86 10.92 -10.79 20.04
C VAL A 86 9.65 -11.62 19.89
N LEU A 87 8.48 -11.01 20.07
CA LEU A 87 7.18 -11.62 19.77
C LEU A 87 6.75 -11.27 18.36
N GLU A 88 6.11 -12.15 17.60
CA GLU A 88 5.65 -11.89 16.23
C GLU A 88 6.72 -11.20 15.35
N PRO A 89 7.94 -11.76 15.19
CA PRO A 89 9.02 -11.10 14.46
C PRO A 89 8.65 -10.74 13.00
N ASP A 90 7.69 -11.44 12.41
CA ASP A 90 7.19 -11.15 11.05
C ASP A 90 6.25 -9.94 10.97
N PHE A 91 5.73 -9.46 12.10
CA PHE A 91 4.91 -8.24 12.16
C PHE A 91 5.81 -7.00 12.20
N LEU A 92 6.06 -6.39 11.04
CA LEU A 92 6.92 -5.21 10.93
C LEU A 92 6.29 -3.96 11.59
N VAL A 93 6.87 -3.48 12.69
CA VAL A 93 6.45 -2.24 13.36
C VAL A 93 7.28 -1.05 12.87
N ASP A 94 6.62 0.05 12.49
CA ASP A 94 7.31 1.27 12.09
C ASP A 94 8.02 1.95 13.28
N VAL A 95 9.23 2.48 13.05
CA VAL A 95 10.00 3.21 14.07
C VAL A 95 9.21 4.39 14.67
N THR A 96 8.40 5.06 13.87
CA THR A 96 7.51 6.15 14.31
C THR A 96 6.40 5.68 15.24
N ASP A 97 5.95 4.44 15.10
CA ASP A 97 4.92 3.83 15.96
C ASP A 97 5.49 3.46 17.32
N ILE A 98 6.70 2.89 17.37
CA ILE A 98 7.40 2.62 18.63
C ILE A 98 7.61 3.91 19.42
N ARG A 99 8.03 5.00 18.74
CA ARG A 99 8.13 6.32 19.36
C ARG A 99 6.78 6.77 19.95
N SER A 100 5.71 6.65 19.17
CA SER A 100 4.38 7.10 19.58
C SER A 100 3.84 6.27 20.75
N TRP A 101 4.10 4.96 20.74
CA TRP A 101 3.76 4.04 21.83
C TRP A 101 4.43 4.43 23.15
N VAL A 102 5.75 4.68 23.12
CA VAL A 102 6.49 5.12 24.31
C VAL A 102 5.95 6.43 24.88
N GLN A 103 5.44 7.31 24.01
CA GLN A 103 4.79 8.54 24.45
C GLN A 103 3.41 8.26 25.07
N CYS A 104 2.58 7.47 24.39
CA CYS A 104 1.27 7.00 24.83
C CYS A 104 0.77 5.88 23.90
N PRO A 105 0.54 4.66 24.37
CA PRO A 105 0.03 3.55 23.55
C PRO A 105 -1.28 3.87 22.82
N ARG A 106 -2.16 4.67 23.45
CA ARG A 106 -3.40 5.11 22.80
C ARG A 106 -3.17 6.03 21.60
N MET A 107 -2.07 6.78 21.55
CA MET A 107 -1.75 7.58 20.36
C MET A 107 -1.47 6.72 19.14
N TYR A 108 -0.84 5.56 19.31
CA TYR A 108 -0.64 4.61 18.21
C TYR A 108 -1.98 4.17 17.61
N TYR A 109 -2.94 3.75 18.44
CA TYR A 109 -4.29 3.41 18.01
C TYR A 109 -4.99 4.59 17.30
N LEU A 110 -4.93 5.80 17.86
CA LEU A 110 -5.57 6.98 17.25
C LEU A 110 -4.96 7.35 15.90
N ASN A 111 -3.63 7.27 15.77
CA ASN A 111 -2.92 7.58 14.52
C ASN A 111 -3.33 6.64 13.38
N LYS A 112 -3.65 5.37 13.67
CA LYS A 112 -4.20 4.44 12.67
C LYS A 112 -5.57 4.88 12.16
N LEU A 113 -6.38 5.49 13.01
CA LEU A 113 -7.74 5.89 12.68
C LEU A 113 -7.82 7.24 11.99
N SER A 114 -7.33 8.32 12.59
CA SER A 114 -7.64 9.67 12.13
C SER A 114 -6.91 10.09 10.85
N GLY A 115 -5.84 9.36 10.48
CA GLY A 115 -4.88 9.77 9.47
C GLY A 115 -4.18 11.07 9.87
N ILE A 116 -3.12 11.44 9.16
CA ILE A 116 -2.42 12.69 9.47
C ILE A 116 -3.24 13.88 8.90
N PRO A 117 -3.65 14.87 9.73
CA PRO A 117 -4.47 15.99 9.28
C PRO A 117 -3.69 16.98 8.42
N LEU A 118 -4.39 17.77 7.58
CA LEU A 118 -3.79 18.92 6.92
C LEU A 118 -3.70 20.07 7.93
N ASN A 119 -2.51 20.33 8.48
CA ASN A 119 -2.27 21.50 9.32
C ASN A 119 -0.89 22.11 9.05
N TYR A 120 -0.78 23.41 9.28
CA TYR A 120 0.44 24.14 8.97
C TYR A 120 1.69 23.62 9.69
N PRO A 121 1.66 23.28 11.00
CA PRO A 121 2.80 22.69 11.68
C PRO A 121 3.36 21.42 11.01
N VAL A 122 2.49 20.53 10.51
CA VAL A 122 2.88 19.30 9.81
C VAL A 122 3.46 19.60 8.43
N VAL A 123 2.81 20.46 7.64
CA VAL A 123 3.28 20.82 6.29
C VAL A 123 4.64 21.52 6.38
N LYS A 124 4.78 22.55 7.24
CA LYS A 124 6.07 23.20 7.48
C LYS A 124 7.11 22.22 7.99
N GLY A 125 6.72 21.31 8.88
CA GLY A 125 7.60 20.27 9.38
C GLY A 125 8.17 19.45 8.23
N THR A 126 7.31 18.96 7.33
CA THR A 126 7.68 18.19 6.14
C THR A 126 8.65 18.98 5.26
N VAL A 127 8.30 20.23 4.91
CA VAL A 127 9.17 21.12 4.11
C VAL A 127 10.56 21.29 4.74
N VAL A 128 10.64 21.43 6.07
CA VAL A 128 11.93 21.54 6.77
C VAL A 128 12.74 20.24 6.73
N HIS A 129 12.11 19.06 6.76
CA HIS A 129 12.82 17.78 6.61
C HIS A 129 13.33 17.59 5.18
N GLU A 130 12.51 17.89 4.16
CA GLU A 130 12.92 17.85 2.75
C GLU A 130 14.10 18.80 2.48
N VAL A 131 14.04 20.03 3.01
CA VAL A 131 15.17 20.98 2.92
C VAL A 131 16.42 20.43 3.59
N PHE A 132 16.29 19.73 4.72
CA PHE A 132 17.44 19.10 5.36
C PHE A 132 18.06 18.00 4.49
N GLY A 133 17.24 17.12 3.90
CA GLY A 133 17.72 16.09 2.96
C GLY A 133 18.43 16.70 1.75
N ASP A 134 17.87 17.75 1.16
CA ASP A 134 18.49 18.49 0.06
C ASP A 134 19.86 19.09 0.41
N LEU A 135 19.99 19.69 1.60
CA LEU A 135 21.28 20.21 2.08
C LEU A 135 22.33 19.10 2.23
N LEU A 136 21.93 17.92 2.71
CA LEU A 136 22.83 16.76 2.81
C LEU A 136 23.29 16.28 1.43
N ARG A 137 22.42 16.42 0.42
CA ARG A 137 22.69 16.10 -0.99
C ARG A 137 23.40 17.22 -1.75
N GLY A 138 23.77 18.31 -1.07
CA GLY A 138 24.57 19.41 -1.63
C GLY A 138 23.78 20.46 -2.39
N VAL A 139 22.45 20.49 -2.27
CA VAL A 139 21.60 21.56 -2.81
C VAL A 139 21.75 22.81 -1.93
N GLU A 140 21.83 23.99 -2.55
CA GLU A 140 21.94 25.25 -1.82
C GLU A 140 20.65 25.56 -1.03
N LEU A 141 20.80 26.11 0.18
CA LEU A 141 19.68 26.33 1.11
C LEU A 141 18.52 27.11 0.49
N GLU A 142 18.83 28.21 -0.19
CA GLU A 142 17.80 29.08 -0.76
C GLU A 142 17.08 28.42 -1.94
N GLU A 143 17.80 27.68 -2.76
CA GLU A 143 17.24 26.90 -3.87
C GLU A 143 16.30 25.81 -3.35
N SER A 144 16.73 25.06 -2.33
CA SER A 144 15.91 24.04 -1.70
C SER A 144 14.64 24.62 -1.04
N ILE A 145 14.74 25.73 -0.29
CA ILE A 145 13.56 26.38 0.28
C ILE A 145 12.58 26.79 -0.81
N GLU A 146 13.08 27.43 -1.88
CA GLU A 146 12.23 27.87 -2.98
C GLU A 146 11.50 26.68 -3.63
N ASP A 147 12.22 25.59 -3.84
CA ASP A 147 11.73 24.37 -4.47
C ASP A 147 10.69 23.65 -3.60
N ARG A 148 11.01 23.37 -2.33
CA ARG A 148 10.15 22.62 -1.40
C ARG A 148 8.91 23.39 -0.97
N VAL A 149 9.00 24.73 -0.84
CA VAL A 149 7.80 25.56 -0.62
C VAL A 149 6.90 25.56 -1.85
N ALA A 150 7.47 25.60 -3.06
CA ALA A 150 6.67 25.51 -4.28
C ALA A 150 6.01 24.12 -4.40
N GLU A 151 6.72 23.04 -4.07
CA GLU A 151 6.18 21.68 -4.06
C GLU A 151 4.99 21.52 -3.11
N ALA A 152 5.06 22.11 -1.92
CA ALA A 152 3.98 22.16 -0.94
C ALA A 152 2.86 23.18 -1.29
N GLY A 153 2.92 23.83 -2.45
CA GLY A 153 2.05 24.95 -2.82
C GLY A 153 0.57 24.69 -2.59
N LEU A 154 0.02 23.56 -3.07
CA LEU A 154 -1.40 23.24 -2.88
C LEU A 154 -1.79 23.09 -1.39
N GLU A 155 -0.98 22.39 -0.60
CA GLU A 155 -1.25 22.21 0.83
C GLU A 155 -1.21 23.54 1.58
N LEU A 156 -0.22 24.39 1.27
CA LEU A 156 -0.11 25.74 1.82
C LEU A 156 -1.30 26.62 1.43
N GLY A 157 -1.75 26.53 0.18
CA GLY A 157 -2.87 27.32 -0.33
C GLY A 157 -4.20 26.95 0.33
N LEU A 158 -4.44 25.65 0.55
CA LEU A 158 -5.62 25.18 1.29
C LEU A 158 -5.60 25.62 2.76
N LEU A 159 -4.41 25.80 3.33
CA LEU A 159 -4.23 26.36 4.66
C LEU A 159 -4.26 27.90 4.70
N GLY A 160 -4.40 28.56 3.55
CA GLY A 160 -4.38 30.03 3.44
C GLY A 160 -3.02 30.66 3.75
N MET A 161 -1.93 29.92 3.52
CA MET A 161 -0.57 30.37 3.80
C MET A 161 0.08 30.97 2.54
N GLU A 162 0.74 32.12 2.71
CA GLU A 162 1.46 32.80 1.64
C GLU A 162 2.86 32.24 1.43
N ARG A 163 3.31 32.14 0.16
CA ARG A 163 4.61 31.56 -0.20
C ARG A 163 5.78 32.22 0.53
N GLU A 164 5.82 33.55 0.54
CA GLU A 164 6.92 34.32 1.14
C GLU A 164 6.98 34.15 2.67
N GLU A 165 5.82 34.13 3.34
CA GLU A 165 5.74 33.93 4.80
C GLU A 165 6.28 32.56 5.20
N VAL A 166 5.88 31.52 4.46
CA VAL A 166 6.32 30.14 4.72
C VAL A 166 7.81 30.00 4.43
N ALA A 167 8.32 30.55 3.32
CA ALA A 167 9.74 30.54 2.99
C ALA A 167 10.59 31.20 4.08
N ASP A 168 10.15 32.36 4.60
CA ASP A 168 10.83 33.05 5.71
C ASP A 168 10.84 32.23 6.99
N GLU A 169 9.74 31.55 7.32
CA GLU A 169 9.70 30.63 8.45
C GLU A 169 10.62 29.43 8.27
N VAL A 170 10.59 28.77 7.11
CA VAL A 170 11.45 27.62 6.82
C VAL A 170 12.92 28.05 6.88
N ARG A 171 13.29 29.19 6.30
CA ARG A 171 14.65 29.75 6.34
C ARG A 171 15.17 29.92 7.75
N ARG A 172 14.34 30.44 8.67
CA ARG A 172 14.70 30.59 10.09
C ARG A 172 14.97 29.25 10.79
N ASN A 173 14.27 28.19 10.40
CA ASN A 173 14.46 26.84 10.97
C ASN A 173 15.67 26.13 10.33
N ALA A 174 15.87 26.29 9.03
CA ALA A 174 16.89 25.58 8.26
C ALA A 174 18.29 26.21 8.34
N ALA A 175 18.44 27.53 8.56
CA ALA A 175 19.75 28.18 8.69
C ALA A 175 20.63 27.60 9.83
N ALA A 176 19.98 27.03 10.85
CA ALA A 176 20.68 26.35 11.94
C ALA A 176 21.27 25.00 11.54
N ILE A 177 20.58 24.31 10.65
CA ILE A 177 20.99 23.03 10.09
C ILE A 177 22.23 23.26 9.21
N GLU A 178 22.16 24.23 8.30
CA GLU A 178 23.30 24.65 7.47
C GLU A 178 24.50 25.07 8.32
N GLY A 179 24.29 25.90 9.36
CA GLY A 179 25.35 26.31 10.28
C GLY A 179 25.98 25.15 11.06
N TRP A 180 25.21 24.10 11.37
CA TRP A 180 25.71 22.90 12.04
C TRP A 180 26.44 21.95 11.07
N LEU A 181 25.90 21.74 9.87
CA LEU A 181 26.56 20.98 8.81
C LEU A 181 27.92 21.58 8.47
N ASN A 182 27.99 22.91 8.36
CA ASN A 182 29.22 23.67 8.11
C ASN A 182 30.25 23.56 9.26
N GLN A 183 29.81 23.45 10.52
CA GLN A 183 30.72 23.18 11.64
C GLN A 183 31.28 21.76 11.59
N GLY A 184 30.48 20.80 11.09
CA GLY A 184 30.87 19.40 10.89
C GLY A 184 31.89 19.19 9.76
N THR A 185 31.78 19.95 8.67
CA THR A 185 32.72 19.96 7.53
C THR A 185 33.99 20.77 7.81
N LEU A 186 33.93 21.82 8.65
CA LEU A 186 35.13 22.55 9.10
C LEU A 186 36.00 21.74 10.08
N ALA A 187 35.45 20.74 10.76
CA ALA A 187 36.23 19.84 11.63
C ALA A 187 37.02 18.77 10.84
N THR A 188 36.69 18.55 9.56
CA THR A 188 37.43 17.61 8.68
C THR A 188 38.57 18.29 7.93
N ASP A 189 38.48 19.60 7.67
CA ASP A 189 39.54 20.38 7.02
C ASP A 189 40.26 21.34 7.99
N GLY A 190 41.04 20.73 8.88
CA GLY A 190 42.16 21.37 9.56
C GLY A 190 41.88 21.98 10.93
N ASP A 191 42.26 21.25 12.00
CA ASP A 191 43.16 21.83 12.98
C ASP A 191 43.95 20.75 13.75
N ALA A 192 45.12 20.42 13.23
CA ALA A 192 46.20 19.81 14.00
C ALA A 192 47.20 20.90 14.44
N SER A 193 46.74 22.06 14.94
CA SER A 193 47.63 23.01 15.63
C SER A 193 46.90 24.13 16.37
N ALA A 194 46.57 23.92 17.65
CA ALA A 194 46.90 24.83 18.77
C ALA A 194 45.94 24.64 19.95
N GLY A 195 46.47 24.16 21.07
CA GLY A 195 45.71 24.12 22.32
C GLY A 195 46.37 23.34 23.45
N ALA A 196 47.70 23.43 23.60
CA ALA A 196 48.40 22.90 24.77
C ALA A 196 49.04 24.03 25.56
N ASP A 197 48.36 24.45 26.62
CA ASP A 197 48.87 24.92 27.93
C ASP A 197 47.62 25.16 28.80
N SER A 198 47.44 24.66 30.02
CA SER A 198 48.37 24.38 31.10
C SER A 198 47.66 23.54 32.18
N GLY A 199 48.35 22.65 32.91
CA GLY A 199 47.92 22.30 34.28
C GLY A 199 48.10 20.86 34.79
N SER A 200 49.35 20.50 35.10
CA SER A 200 49.79 19.64 36.23
C SER A 200 49.46 18.14 36.22
N THR A 201 50.46 17.29 35.91
CA THR A 201 51.34 16.53 36.85
C THR A 201 50.80 15.18 37.30
N GLY A 202 51.46 14.12 36.86
CA GLY A 202 51.36 12.76 37.41
C GLY A 202 52.27 11.82 36.66
N ALA A 203 53.55 11.77 37.07
CA ALA A 203 54.57 10.88 36.53
C ALA A 203 54.32 9.40 36.88
N GLY A 204 54.76 8.51 36.01
CA GLY A 204 54.82 7.06 36.24
C GLY A 204 55.30 6.33 34.99
N ASP A 205 56.61 6.27 34.83
CA ASP A 205 57.33 5.41 33.89
C ASP A 205 56.90 3.94 34.04
N ASP A 206 56.79 3.20 32.93
CA ASP A 206 57.58 1.98 32.74
C ASP A 206 57.52 1.48 31.29
N ALA A 207 58.70 1.11 30.80
CA ALA A 207 59.00 0.64 29.46
C ALA A 207 59.17 -0.90 29.42
N SER A 208 58.82 -1.52 28.30
CA SER A 208 59.41 -2.74 27.68
C SER A 208 58.50 -3.11 26.49
N GLU A 209 58.91 -3.07 25.21
CA GLU A 209 59.94 -3.85 24.48
C GLU A 209 59.86 -5.37 24.71
N ASP A 210 59.22 -6.09 23.78
CA ASP A 210 59.82 -7.13 22.90
C ASP A 210 58.70 -7.90 22.15
N ALA A 211 58.69 -7.92 20.81
CA ALA A 211 59.20 -8.99 19.92
C ALA A 211 58.44 -10.33 20.10
N GLY A 212 57.90 -11.04 19.10
CA GLY A 212 58.12 -11.12 17.65
C GLY A 212 58.02 -12.61 17.27
N GLY A 213 57.38 -12.92 16.13
CA GLY A 213 57.33 -14.26 15.49
C GLY A 213 56.29 -15.21 16.11
N ASP A 214 55.64 -16.12 15.38
CA ASP A 214 56.03 -16.77 14.14
C ASP A 214 54.80 -17.39 13.46
N THR A 215 54.91 -17.51 12.15
CA THR A 215 54.00 -18.07 11.17
C THR A 215 53.77 -19.58 11.32
N SER A 216 52.54 -20.05 11.05
CA SER A 216 52.33 -21.34 10.39
C SER A 216 50.94 -21.42 9.75
N GLU A 217 50.92 -21.50 8.42
CA GLU A 217 49.79 -21.89 7.57
C GLU A 217 49.47 -23.39 7.73
N GLY A 218 48.19 -23.77 7.52
CA GLY A 218 47.86 -25.08 6.98
C GLY A 218 46.53 -25.74 7.37
N ALA A 219 45.55 -25.59 6.49
CA ALA A 219 44.52 -26.57 6.06
C ALA A 219 43.19 -26.72 6.84
N ASP A 220 42.16 -26.16 6.19
CA ASP A 220 40.90 -26.78 5.76
C ASP A 220 39.94 -27.37 6.80
N ASP A 221 38.85 -26.63 7.06
CA ASP A 221 37.53 -27.26 7.21
C ASP A 221 36.44 -26.39 6.55
N ALA A 222 35.64 -27.05 5.72
CA ALA A 222 34.68 -26.46 4.81
C ALA A 222 33.28 -26.52 5.44
N SER A 223 32.85 -25.45 6.10
CA SER A 223 31.43 -25.18 6.41
C SER A 223 31.27 -23.78 6.97
N ASN A 224 31.29 -22.77 6.10
CA ASN A 224 30.66 -21.49 6.38
C ASN A 224 30.40 -20.84 5.03
N ALA A 225 29.12 -20.71 4.65
CA ALA A 225 28.76 -19.79 3.59
C ALA A 225 29.19 -18.41 4.07
N SER A 226 30.24 -17.87 3.45
CA SER A 226 30.74 -16.54 3.74
C SER A 226 29.61 -15.56 3.49
N LEU A 227 29.12 -14.93 4.57
CA LEU A 227 28.51 -13.62 4.50
C LEU A 227 29.41 -12.77 3.60
N SER A 228 28.89 -12.37 2.45
CA SER A 228 29.56 -11.43 1.56
C SER A 228 29.95 -10.21 2.38
N GLU A 229 31.23 -9.83 2.36
CA GLU A 229 31.69 -8.57 2.95
C GLU A 229 30.80 -7.45 2.39
N TRP A 230 30.06 -6.80 3.28
CA TRP A 230 29.24 -5.64 2.98
C TRP A 230 30.16 -4.52 2.46
N ASP A 231 30.21 -4.35 1.14
CA ASP A 231 30.97 -3.30 0.43
C ASP A 231 30.27 -1.91 0.51
N GLY A 232 29.24 -1.79 1.36
CA GLY A 232 28.44 -0.59 1.57
C GLY A 232 28.80 0.23 2.82
N GLY A 233 29.90 -0.14 3.51
CA GLY A 233 30.46 0.58 4.64
C GLY A 233 30.55 2.08 4.37
N PRO A 234 29.98 2.96 5.21
CA PRO A 234 30.07 4.40 4.97
C PRO A 234 31.54 4.81 4.98
N ASP A 235 31.98 5.49 3.91
CA ASP A 235 33.27 6.16 3.90
C ASP A 235 33.34 7.11 5.12
N GLU A 236 34.50 7.24 5.78
CA GLU A 236 34.61 7.82 7.14
C GLU A 236 34.19 9.32 7.23
N SER A 237 33.85 9.95 6.10
CA SER A 237 33.34 11.31 5.97
C SER A 237 31.89 11.45 5.48
N GLU A 238 31.23 10.36 5.08
CA GLU A 238 30.03 10.46 4.23
C GLU A 238 28.71 10.57 5.04
N TRP A 239 27.87 11.51 4.59
CA TRP A 239 26.48 11.65 5.02
C TRP A 239 25.60 10.81 4.09
N ARG A 240 24.60 10.15 4.65
CA ARG A 240 23.50 9.55 3.87
C ARG A 240 22.19 10.13 4.36
N SER A 241 21.30 10.47 3.45
CA SER A 241 19.97 10.98 3.76
C SER A 241 18.92 9.87 3.59
N GLU A 242 17.83 9.94 4.33
CA GLU A 242 16.61 9.19 4.00
C GLU A 242 16.82 7.66 3.83
N TYR A 243 17.66 7.06 4.68
CA TYR A 243 18.15 5.69 4.51
C TYR A 243 17.12 4.64 4.97
N THR A 244 16.74 3.73 4.07
CA THR A 244 15.70 2.73 4.34
C THR A 244 16.25 1.52 5.10
N LEU A 245 15.61 1.14 6.22
CA LEU A 245 16.01 0.00 7.06
C LEU A 245 14.83 -0.93 7.35
N ILE A 246 15.05 -2.23 7.14
CA ILE A 246 14.10 -3.31 7.44
C ILE A 246 14.83 -4.38 8.23
N SER A 247 14.23 -4.82 9.35
CA SER A 247 14.75 -5.87 10.22
C SER A 247 13.81 -7.08 10.26
N PRO A 248 14.18 -8.22 9.64
CA PRO A 248 13.47 -9.48 9.82
C PRO A 248 13.68 -10.08 11.22
N THR A 249 14.77 -9.72 11.90
CA THR A 249 15.06 -10.24 13.26
C THR A 249 14.18 -9.58 14.31
N PHE A 250 14.10 -8.25 14.29
CA PHE A 250 13.38 -7.49 15.31
C PHE A 250 11.96 -7.15 14.90
N GLY A 251 11.57 -7.41 13.65
CA GLY A 251 10.27 -7.05 13.12
C GLY A 251 10.04 -5.54 13.17
N VAL A 252 11.00 -4.76 12.70
CA VAL A 252 11.00 -3.30 12.73
C VAL A 252 11.40 -2.76 11.37
N LYS A 253 10.74 -1.70 10.92
CA LYS A 253 11.09 -0.99 9.69
C LYS A 253 11.05 0.52 9.91
N GLY A 254 11.77 1.26 9.08
CA GLY A 254 11.70 2.72 9.07
C GLY A 254 12.72 3.34 8.13
N ARG A 255 12.68 4.67 8.06
CA ARG A 255 13.56 5.48 7.23
C ARG A 255 14.25 6.52 8.09
N ALA A 256 15.57 6.41 8.24
CA ALA A 256 16.34 7.33 9.06
C ALA A 256 16.52 8.66 8.30
N ASP A 257 16.30 9.79 8.97
CA ASP A 257 16.44 11.11 8.33
C ASP A 257 17.86 11.29 7.77
N ALA A 258 18.87 10.89 8.55
CA ALA A 258 20.25 10.84 8.09
C ALA A 258 21.13 9.87 8.88
N LEU A 259 22.20 9.41 8.25
CA LEU A 259 23.32 8.70 8.87
C LEU A 259 24.60 9.52 8.72
N ARG A 260 25.35 9.62 9.82
CA ARG A 260 26.67 10.26 9.84
C ARG A 260 27.68 9.26 10.40
N ARG A 261 28.62 8.78 9.56
CA ARG A 261 29.62 7.76 9.97
C ARG A 261 28.97 6.53 10.61
N GLY A 262 27.87 6.07 10.03
CA GLY A 262 27.08 4.94 10.55
C GLY A 262 26.28 5.24 11.82
N GLN A 263 26.27 6.48 12.34
CA GLN A 263 25.47 6.87 13.49
C GLN A 263 24.16 7.55 13.04
N PRO A 264 23.00 7.21 13.64
CA PRO A 264 21.73 7.82 13.27
C PRO A 264 21.61 9.27 13.74
N VAL A 265 21.11 10.11 12.83
CA VAL A 265 20.82 11.53 13.05
C VAL A 265 19.35 11.77 12.72
N GLU A 266 18.62 12.32 13.69
CA GLU A 266 17.17 12.50 13.63
C GLU A 266 16.77 13.97 13.79
N LEU A 267 15.99 14.48 12.85
CA LEU A 267 15.50 15.86 12.84
C LEU A 267 14.22 15.97 13.67
N LYS A 268 14.10 17.06 14.43
CA LYS A 268 12.92 17.39 15.23
C LYS A 268 12.57 18.86 15.07
N THR A 269 11.37 19.15 14.56
CA THR A 269 10.86 20.50 14.35
C THR A 269 10.37 21.20 15.62
N GLY A 270 10.49 20.55 16.79
CA GLY A 270 10.17 21.11 18.10
C GLY A 270 11.35 21.85 18.74
N LYS A 271 11.08 22.58 19.84
CA LYS A 271 12.14 23.12 20.71
C LYS A 271 12.42 22.17 21.88
N ASN A 272 13.66 22.13 22.32
CA ASN A 272 14.07 21.51 23.57
C ASN A 272 15.20 22.35 24.19
N THR A 273 14.95 23.03 25.32
CA THR A 273 15.94 23.86 26.00
C THR A 273 16.70 23.12 27.11
N ASN A 274 16.39 21.84 27.35
CA ASN A 274 17.10 21.01 28.33
C ASN A 274 18.38 20.44 27.73
N ARG A 275 19.46 20.28 28.50
CA ARG A 275 20.70 19.68 27.98
C ARG A 275 20.51 18.27 27.40
N GLU A 276 19.66 17.46 28.02
CA GLU A 276 19.36 16.12 27.52
C GLU A 276 18.21 16.13 26.48
N PRO A 277 18.28 15.25 25.47
CA PRO A 277 17.14 15.01 24.59
C PRO A 277 15.93 14.43 25.33
N ARG A 278 14.73 14.69 24.82
CA ARG A 278 13.49 14.09 25.36
C ARG A 278 13.55 12.57 25.16
N PHE A 279 13.15 11.79 26.17
CA PHE A 279 13.32 10.34 26.15
C PHE A 279 12.66 9.68 24.93
N GLN A 280 11.42 10.04 24.62
CA GLN A 280 10.68 9.54 23.45
C GLN A 280 11.37 9.88 22.11
N ASP A 281 12.09 11.00 22.02
CA ASP A 281 12.81 11.34 20.78
C ASP A 281 14.05 10.46 20.60
N LYS A 282 14.67 9.98 21.70
CA LYS A 282 15.81 9.04 21.64
C LYS A 282 15.41 7.69 21.03
N ILE A 283 14.14 7.33 21.09
CA ILE A 283 13.62 6.02 20.67
C ILE A 283 13.82 5.81 19.17
N GLN A 284 13.58 6.80 18.32
CA GLN A 284 13.75 6.65 16.87
C GLN A 284 15.20 6.32 16.49
N ALA A 285 16.14 7.16 16.96
CA ALA A 285 17.55 6.93 16.74
C ALA A 285 18.04 5.61 17.38
N ALA A 286 17.47 5.19 18.51
CA ALA A 286 17.77 3.89 19.11
C ALA A 286 17.25 2.71 18.28
N CYS A 287 16.07 2.82 17.65
CA CYS A 287 15.59 1.83 16.69
C CYS A 287 16.53 1.74 15.49
N TYR A 288 16.90 2.86 14.87
CA TYR A 288 17.82 2.83 13.74
C TYR A 288 19.20 2.26 14.11
N ALA A 289 19.71 2.58 15.30
CA ALA A 289 20.92 1.97 15.81
C ALA A 289 20.79 0.44 16.00
N LEU A 290 19.62 -0.06 16.42
CA LEU A 290 19.34 -1.51 16.50
C LEU A 290 19.43 -2.17 15.13
N LEU A 291 18.80 -1.55 14.12
CA LEU A 291 18.74 -2.05 12.74
C LEU A 291 20.12 -2.01 12.07
N LEU A 292 20.90 -0.97 12.35
CA LEU A 292 22.29 -0.85 11.87
C LEU A 292 23.21 -1.90 12.49
N ARG A 293 23.02 -2.24 13.78
CA ARG A 293 23.79 -3.30 14.44
C ARG A 293 23.51 -4.69 13.87
N GLU A 294 22.27 -4.97 13.49
CA GLU A 294 21.93 -6.21 12.76
C GLU A 294 22.74 -6.34 11.47
N ARG A 295 23.05 -5.20 10.82
CA ARG A 295 23.88 -5.12 9.61
C ARG A 295 25.39 -4.99 9.90
N GLY A 296 25.82 -5.18 11.15
CA GLY A 296 27.22 -5.12 11.55
C GLY A 296 27.79 -3.71 11.75
N VAL A 297 26.95 -2.67 11.82
CA VAL A 297 27.37 -1.29 12.09
C VAL A 297 27.19 -0.96 13.58
N ASP A 298 28.29 -0.68 14.27
CA ASP A 298 28.29 -0.29 15.68
C ASP A 298 27.80 1.16 15.86
N ALA A 299 26.47 1.32 15.91
CA ALA A 299 25.81 2.57 16.24
C ALA A 299 25.68 2.74 17.77
N ASP A 300 26.70 3.30 18.40
CA ASP A 300 26.76 3.54 19.86
C ASP A 300 26.29 4.95 20.27
N THR A 301 26.06 5.84 19.31
CA THR A 301 25.66 7.24 19.54
C THR A 301 24.49 7.62 18.63
N GLY A 302 23.48 8.28 19.20
CA GLY A 302 22.40 8.89 18.44
C GLY A 302 22.47 10.41 18.53
N THR A 303 22.12 11.10 17.44
CA THR A 303 22.06 12.57 17.39
C THR A 303 20.64 13.05 17.11
N LEU A 304 20.15 14.03 17.89
CA LEU A 304 18.87 14.68 17.67
C LEU A 304 19.06 16.16 17.35
N LEU A 305 18.52 16.62 16.22
CA LEU A 305 18.62 18.01 15.75
C LEU A 305 17.30 18.76 15.95
N TYR A 306 17.26 19.66 16.92
CA TYR A 306 16.09 20.48 17.27
C TYR A 306 16.12 21.84 16.55
N THR A 307 15.40 21.95 15.44
CA THR A 307 15.49 23.11 14.53
C THR A 307 14.93 24.41 15.11
N LYS A 308 14.01 24.34 16.09
CA LYS A 308 13.45 25.55 16.72
C LYS A 308 14.35 26.18 17.78
N ASN A 309 15.39 25.51 18.27
CA ASN A 309 16.23 26.04 19.36
C ASN A 309 16.99 27.32 18.98
N THR A 310 17.35 27.43 17.71
CA THR A 310 18.09 28.55 17.12
C THR A 310 17.20 29.73 16.74
N ALA A 311 15.90 29.48 16.55
CA ALA A 311 14.90 30.52 16.34
C ALA A 311 14.48 31.23 17.64
N LEU A 312 14.96 30.78 18.81
CA LEU A 312 14.68 31.41 20.11
C LEU A 312 15.65 32.55 20.39
N ASP A 313 15.14 33.68 20.87
CA ASP A 313 15.96 34.79 21.31
C ASP A 313 16.71 34.43 22.61
N ARG A 314 18.04 34.57 22.60
CA ARG A 314 18.91 34.33 23.76
C ARG A 314 18.61 35.28 24.93
N GLY A 315 17.89 36.38 24.68
CA GLY A 315 17.43 37.31 25.72
C GLY A 315 16.16 36.88 26.45
N GLU A 316 15.35 35.97 25.89
CA GLU A 316 14.01 35.63 26.39
C GLU A 316 13.89 34.20 26.94
N GLU A 317 14.75 33.28 26.51
CA GLU A 317 14.71 31.86 26.91
C GLU A 317 16.01 31.43 27.63
N SER A 318 15.87 30.78 28.80
CA SER A 318 16.99 30.25 29.58
C SER A 318 17.17 28.76 29.33
N GLY A 319 18.38 28.30 28.98
CA GLY A 319 18.68 26.87 28.84
C GLY A 319 19.79 26.55 27.84
N ASP A 320 19.91 25.28 27.46
CA ASP A 320 20.78 24.81 26.39
C ASP A 320 20.08 24.97 25.03
N LEU A 321 20.54 25.95 24.27
CA LEU A 321 20.02 26.31 22.95
C LEU A 321 20.81 25.63 21.80
N SER A 322 21.67 24.65 22.11
CA SER A 322 22.31 23.84 21.08
C SER A 322 21.25 23.14 20.20
N PRO A 323 21.40 23.18 18.86
CA PRO A 323 20.47 22.51 17.97
C PRO A 323 20.68 20.99 18.03
N ALA A 324 21.92 20.52 18.05
CA ALA A 324 22.26 19.10 18.07
C ALA A 324 22.46 18.60 19.51
N LYS A 325 21.86 17.44 19.82
CA LYS A 325 21.99 16.77 21.11
C LYS A 325 22.35 15.31 20.91
N GLU A 326 23.53 14.94 21.39
CA GLU A 326 24.04 13.57 21.31
C GLU A 326 23.69 12.79 22.58
N PHE A 327 23.48 11.49 22.43
CA PHE A 327 23.28 10.56 23.54
C PHE A 327 23.84 9.18 23.19
N SER A 328 24.24 8.44 24.23
CA SER A 328 24.74 7.07 24.06
C SER A 328 23.58 6.09 23.87
N VAL A 329 23.72 5.22 22.86
CA VAL A 329 22.84 4.08 22.59
C VAL A 329 23.46 2.84 23.21
N GLY A 330 23.11 2.60 24.48
CA GLY A 330 23.53 1.39 25.17
C GLY A 330 22.55 0.23 24.95
N LYS A 331 23.03 -1.00 25.16
CA LYS A 331 22.21 -2.22 25.10
C LYS A 331 20.91 -2.17 25.89
N GLY A 332 20.92 -1.56 27.08
CA GLY A 332 19.71 -1.43 27.89
C GLY A 332 18.61 -0.57 27.26
N LEU A 333 18.97 0.39 26.40
CA LEU A 333 18.02 1.18 25.61
C LEU A 333 17.49 0.37 24.42
N LEU A 334 18.35 -0.42 23.78
CA LEU A 334 17.94 -1.34 22.71
C LEU A 334 16.98 -2.44 23.22
N GLU A 335 17.27 -3.04 24.37
CA GLU A 335 16.35 -3.96 25.08
C GLU A 335 15.01 -3.28 25.41
N PHE A 336 15.03 -1.98 25.73
CA PHE A 336 13.81 -1.23 25.97
C PHE A 336 13.00 -1.10 24.68
N VAL A 337 13.62 -0.67 23.57
CA VAL A 337 12.98 -0.57 22.24
C VAL A 337 12.30 -1.88 21.85
N VAL A 338 13.01 -3.01 21.93
CA VAL A 338 12.45 -4.32 21.55
C VAL A 338 11.26 -4.71 22.43
N ARG A 339 11.30 -4.43 23.74
CA ARG A 339 10.15 -4.70 24.63
C ARG A 339 8.92 -3.85 24.29
N GLN A 340 9.10 -2.57 23.99
CA GLN A 340 7.98 -1.70 23.57
C GLN A 340 7.40 -2.16 22.22
N ARG A 341 8.26 -2.63 21.31
CA ARG A 341 7.82 -3.23 20.05
C ARG A 341 7.05 -4.53 20.26
N ASN A 342 7.44 -5.36 21.25
CA ASN A 342 6.68 -6.57 21.60
C ASN A 342 5.29 -6.26 22.15
N GLU A 343 5.14 -5.19 22.94
CA GLU A 343 3.82 -4.74 23.41
C GLU A 343 2.91 -4.37 22.24
N ILE A 344 3.41 -3.60 21.27
CA ILE A 344 2.65 -3.26 20.05
C ILE A 344 2.22 -4.53 19.32
N ALA A 345 3.15 -5.44 19.06
CA ALA A 345 2.83 -6.66 18.32
C ALA A 345 1.82 -7.56 19.06
N ALA A 346 1.89 -7.63 20.39
CA ALA A 346 0.91 -8.33 21.21
C ALA A 346 -0.49 -7.67 21.15
N THR A 347 -0.56 -6.35 21.28
CA THR A 347 -1.81 -5.57 21.12
C THR A 347 -2.40 -5.73 19.72
N GLU A 348 -1.56 -5.82 18.70
CA GLU A 348 -2.03 -6.05 17.34
C GLU A 348 -2.50 -7.49 17.13
N PHE A 349 -1.92 -8.46 17.84
CA PHE A 349 -2.31 -9.87 17.80
C PHE A 349 -3.68 -10.13 18.42
N ASP A 350 -3.99 -9.53 19.58
CA ASP A 350 -5.28 -9.67 20.25
C ASP A 350 -6.31 -8.59 19.82
N MET A 351 -5.84 -7.57 19.07
CA MET A 351 -6.60 -6.40 18.63
C MET A 351 -7.20 -5.61 19.80
N SER A 352 -6.51 -5.60 20.95
CA SER A 352 -6.90 -4.81 22.12
C SER A 352 -6.76 -3.31 21.84
N VAL A 353 -7.59 -2.52 22.53
CA VAL A 353 -7.59 -1.05 22.39
C VAL A 353 -6.87 -0.43 23.58
N PRO A 354 -5.71 0.22 23.39
CA PRO A 354 -4.98 0.84 24.49
C PRO A 354 -5.76 2.00 25.14
N SER A 355 -5.72 2.07 26.47
CA SER A 355 -6.39 3.09 27.28
C SER A 355 -5.54 4.35 27.51
N GLY A 356 -4.22 4.23 27.40
CA GLY A 356 -3.22 5.22 27.78
C GLY A 356 -2.71 5.06 29.23
N TYR A 357 -3.30 4.17 30.04
CA TYR A 357 -2.79 3.85 31.38
C TYR A 357 -1.56 2.93 31.36
N GLU A 358 -1.28 2.30 30.23
CA GLU A 358 -0.14 1.40 30.03
C GLU A 358 1.19 2.16 30.13
N ALA A 359 1.18 3.48 29.88
CA ALA A 359 2.36 4.35 30.01
C ALA A 359 2.15 5.50 31.01
N ASP A 360 3.26 6.09 31.47
CA ASP A 360 3.27 7.31 32.29
C ASP A 360 3.01 8.58 31.45
N ALA A 361 2.02 8.50 30.56
CA ALA A 361 1.63 9.58 29.66
C ALA A 361 1.01 10.76 30.44
N LYS A 362 1.43 11.99 30.13
CA LYS A 362 0.87 13.22 30.71
C LYS A 362 -0.16 13.83 29.76
N CYS A 363 -1.44 13.51 29.96
CA CYS A 363 -2.52 13.94 29.06
C CYS A 363 -2.64 15.47 28.92
N GLU A 364 -2.31 16.25 29.95
CA GLU A 364 -2.37 17.73 29.94
C GLU A 364 -1.53 18.38 28.83
N TYR A 365 -0.48 17.71 28.36
CA TYR A 365 0.41 18.19 27.30
C TYR A 365 0.29 17.38 26.01
N CYS A 366 -0.72 16.51 25.91
CA CYS A 366 -0.95 15.69 24.73
C CYS A 366 -1.71 16.48 23.67
N PHE A 367 -1.16 16.60 22.47
CA PHE A 367 -1.82 17.29 21.37
C PHE A 367 -3.05 16.53 20.84
N GLU A 368 -3.14 15.22 21.07
CA GLU A 368 -4.28 14.38 20.71
C GLU A 368 -5.31 14.25 21.85
N GLN A 369 -5.23 15.05 22.91
CA GLN A 369 -6.12 14.89 24.08
C GLN A 369 -7.59 14.97 23.68
N ASP A 370 -7.98 15.98 22.89
CA ASP A 370 -9.37 16.19 22.49
C ASP A 370 -9.86 15.05 21.58
N THR A 371 -9.07 14.69 20.56
CA THR A 371 -9.35 13.54 19.69
C THR A 371 -9.55 12.26 20.51
N CYS A 372 -8.64 12.01 21.46
CA CYS A 372 -8.65 10.85 22.34
C CYS A 372 -9.94 10.76 23.16
N MET A 373 -10.35 11.86 23.78
CA MET A 373 -11.57 11.92 24.60
C MET A 373 -12.84 11.74 23.77
N VAL A 374 -12.89 12.33 22.57
CA VAL A 374 -14.06 12.21 21.67
C VAL A 374 -14.20 10.80 21.11
N VAL A 375 -13.12 10.23 20.57
CA VAL A 375 -13.12 8.85 20.05
C VAL A 375 -13.51 7.87 21.16
N SER A 376 -12.90 8.03 22.34
CA SER A 376 -13.19 7.22 23.53
C SER A 376 -14.65 7.31 23.96
N GLY A 377 -15.22 8.51 24.07
CA GLY A 377 -16.62 8.68 24.48
C GLY A 377 -17.63 8.21 23.44
N ARG A 378 -17.33 8.37 22.15
CA ARG A 378 -18.21 7.96 21.04
C ARG A 378 -18.21 6.45 20.81
N LEU A 379 -17.06 5.80 20.90
CA LEU A 379 -16.91 4.35 20.76
C LEU A 379 -17.07 3.59 22.09
N ASP A 380 -17.36 4.28 23.19
CA ASP A 380 -17.49 3.69 24.54
C ASP A 380 -16.25 2.90 25.00
N GLN A 381 -15.07 3.45 24.70
CA GLN A 381 -13.77 2.84 25.02
C GLN A 381 -13.16 3.50 26.25
N GLU A 382 -12.37 2.78 27.06
CA GLU A 382 -11.63 3.39 28.17
C GLU A 382 -10.54 4.35 27.69
N SER A 383 -10.32 5.44 28.42
CA SER A 383 -9.25 6.40 28.15
C SER A 383 -8.74 7.09 29.42
N LYS A 384 -7.41 7.16 29.57
CA LYS A 384 -6.73 7.95 30.61
C LYS A 384 -7.03 9.45 30.51
N ALA A 385 -7.29 9.97 29.30
CA ALA A 385 -7.64 11.36 29.08
C ALA A 385 -9.08 11.69 29.53
N GLY A 386 -9.91 10.67 29.77
CA GLY A 386 -11.34 10.79 29.97
C GLY A 386 -12.14 10.63 28.68
N GLN A 387 -13.46 10.87 28.77
CA GLN A 387 -14.42 10.67 27.69
C GLN A 387 -15.25 11.95 27.48
N ILE A 388 -15.49 12.30 26.22
CA ILE A 388 -16.39 13.40 25.81
C ILE A 388 -17.41 12.88 24.80
N GLY A 389 -18.66 13.31 24.95
CA GLY A 389 -19.74 13.01 24.02
C GLY A 389 -20.63 11.87 24.48
N THR A 390 -21.69 11.62 23.71
CA THR A 390 -22.59 10.48 23.90
C THR A 390 -22.09 9.33 23.03
N ALA A 391 -22.05 8.13 23.62
CA ALA A 391 -21.74 6.92 22.90
C ALA A 391 -22.69 6.73 21.72
N LEU A 392 -22.15 6.25 20.60
CA LEU A 392 -22.92 5.96 19.39
C LEU A 392 -23.98 4.88 19.63
N PRO A 393 -24.99 4.73 18.75
CA PRO A 393 -25.84 3.55 18.75
C PRO A 393 -25.00 2.26 18.71
N GLU A 394 -25.50 1.20 19.34
CA GLU A 394 -24.79 -0.09 19.45
C GLU A 394 -24.42 -0.66 18.09
N GLU A 395 -25.35 -0.66 17.14
CA GLU A 395 -25.16 -1.10 15.76
C GLU A 395 -24.00 -0.37 15.04
N GLU A 396 -23.81 0.93 15.30
CA GLU A 396 -22.71 1.68 14.68
C GLU A 396 -21.35 1.34 15.29
N ARG A 397 -21.32 1.02 16.59
CA ARG A 397 -20.11 0.53 17.26
C ARG A 397 -19.76 -0.89 16.82
N GLU A 398 -20.76 -1.78 16.72
CA GLU A 398 -20.58 -3.14 16.21
C GLU A 398 -20.03 -3.12 14.78
N TYR A 399 -20.60 -2.29 13.92
CA TYR A 399 -20.07 -2.07 12.57
C TYR A 399 -18.62 -1.58 12.58
N PHE A 400 -18.28 -0.61 13.43
CA PHE A 400 -16.91 -0.11 13.56
C PHE A 400 -15.96 -1.23 14.00
N ASP A 401 -16.30 -1.98 15.04
CA ASP A 401 -15.45 -3.03 15.60
C ASP A 401 -15.26 -4.19 14.62
N GLU A 402 -16.32 -4.64 13.96
CA GLU A 402 -16.24 -5.70 12.94
C GLU A 402 -15.40 -5.26 11.73
N THR A 403 -15.61 -4.03 11.26
CA THR A 403 -14.87 -3.50 10.10
C THR A 403 -13.40 -3.24 10.47
N TYR A 404 -13.14 -2.73 11.67
CA TYR A 404 -11.78 -2.55 12.18
C TYR A 404 -11.03 -3.88 12.24
N ARG A 405 -11.63 -4.93 12.82
CA ARG A 405 -11.02 -6.28 12.84
C ARG A 405 -10.74 -6.80 11.43
N ALA A 406 -11.70 -6.66 10.51
CA ALA A 406 -11.54 -7.10 9.14
C ALA A 406 -10.40 -6.36 8.39
N LEU A 407 -10.22 -5.07 8.68
CA LEU A 407 -9.11 -4.28 8.16
C LEU A 407 -7.76 -4.69 8.76
N GLU A 408 -7.71 -4.97 10.07
CA GLU A 408 -6.48 -5.46 10.71
C GLU A 408 -6.08 -6.86 10.22
N GLU A 409 -7.04 -7.75 9.92
CA GLU A 409 -6.77 -9.02 9.24
C GLU A 409 -6.14 -8.80 7.85
N GLU A 410 -6.68 -7.89 7.03
CA GLU A 410 -6.09 -7.54 5.72
C GLU A 410 -4.71 -6.88 5.88
N ARG A 411 -4.50 -6.11 6.96
CA ARG A 411 -3.19 -5.54 7.30
C ARG A 411 -2.20 -6.65 7.61
N ARG A 412 -2.57 -7.65 8.41
CA ARG A 412 -1.72 -8.82 8.68
C ARG A 412 -1.36 -9.59 7.41
N GLU A 413 -2.28 -9.77 6.48
CA GLU A 413 -1.98 -10.34 5.17
C GLU A 413 -0.95 -9.49 4.39
N THR A 414 -0.95 -8.17 4.56
CA THR A 414 0.11 -7.30 4.01
C THR A 414 1.46 -7.54 4.69
N HIS A 415 1.52 -7.75 6.00
CA HIS A 415 2.75 -8.15 6.70
C HIS A 415 3.22 -9.56 6.29
N ALA A 416 2.30 -10.49 6.04
CA ALA A 416 2.62 -11.80 5.48
C ALA A 416 3.26 -11.70 4.08
N GLU A 417 2.91 -10.68 3.28
CA GLU A 417 3.59 -10.40 2.02
C GLU A 417 4.98 -9.76 2.22
N TYR A 418 5.20 -9.00 3.30
CA TYR A 418 6.52 -8.47 3.63
C TYR A 418 7.50 -9.58 3.98
N ARG A 419 7.11 -10.54 4.82
CA ARG A 419 8.03 -11.61 5.25
C ARG A 419 8.54 -12.48 4.12
N LYS A 420 7.75 -12.59 3.04
CA LYS A 420 8.18 -13.24 1.80
C LYS A 420 9.43 -12.60 1.19
N LEU A 421 9.80 -11.36 1.53
CA LEU A 421 11.06 -10.74 1.06
C LEU A 421 12.30 -11.49 1.55
N TRP A 422 12.23 -12.13 2.72
CA TRP A 422 13.34 -12.90 3.31
C TRP A 422 13.03 -14.39 3.51
N GLU A 423 11.78 -14.82 3.43
CA GLU A 423 11.40 -16.23 3.49
C GLU A 423 11.47 -16.94 2.13
N GLN A 424 11.19 -16.21 1.04
CA GLN A 424 11.28 -16.76 -0.32
C GLN A 424 12.62 -16.39 -0.95
N THR A 425 13.15 -17.32 -1.73
CA THR A 425 14.30 -17.08 -2.61
C THR A 425 13.96 -16.06 -3.70
N ALA A 426 14.99 -15.49 -4.33
CA ALA A 426 14.81 -14.55 -5.44
C ALA A 426 14.03 -15.19 -6.60
N GLU A 427 14.33 -16.46 -6.89
CA GLU A 427 13.70 -17.26 -7.94
C GLU A 427 12.23 -17.56 -7.65
N GLU A 428 11.88 -17.94 -6.42
CA GLU A 428 10.48 -18.15 -6.02
C GLU A 428 9.65 -16.87 -6.17
N ARG A 429 10.22 -15.73 -5.77
CA ARG A 429 9.53 -14.43 -5.92
C ARG A 429 9.38 -14.00 -7.37
N ALA A 430 10.39 -14.25 -8.19
CA ALA A 430 10.28 -14.01 -9.63
C ALA A 430 9.19 -14.90 -10.26
N ALA A 431 9.12 -16.18 -9.86
CA ALA A 431 8.09 -17.11 -10.31
C ALA A 431 6.66 -16.68 -9.88
N ASP A 432 6.54 -16.01 -8.73
CA ASP A 432 5.29 -15.41 -8.23
C ASP A 432 4.95 -14.03 -8.86
N ASP A 433 5.72 -13.59 -9.86
CA ASP A 433 5.66 -12.27 -10.49
C ASP A 433 5.85 -11.10 -9.49
N ARG A 434 6.59 -11.32 -8.40
CA ARG A 434 6.81 -10.36 -7.31
C ARG A 434 8.18 -9.66 -7.37
N ALA A 435 9.10 -10.19 -8.16
CA ALA A 435 10.44 -9.62 -8.31
C ALA A 435 10.91 -9.63 -9.77
N LEU A 436 11.76 -8.68 -10.12
CA LEU A 436 12.66 -8.75 -11.26
C LEU A 436 14.06 -8.96 -10.72
N ILE A 437 14.67 -10.08 -11.09
CA ILE A 437 15.97 -10.55 -10.60
C ILE A 437 17.00 -10.50 -11.73
N ASP A 438 18.27 -10.67 -11.37
CA ASP A 438 19.40 -10.72 -12.30
C ASP A 438 19.48 -9.51 -13.25
N LEU A 439 19.17 -8.32 -12.72
CA LEU A 439 19.37 -7.08 -13.48
C LEU A 439 20.87 -6.76 -13.52
N GLU A 440 21.41 -6.48 -14.70
CA GLU A 440 22.79 -6.06 -14.90
C GLU A 440 22.87 -4.53 -14.72
N PRO A 441 23.49 -4.00 -13.65
CA PRO A 441 23.58 -2.56 -13.44
C PRO A 441 24.38 -1.88 -14.56
N VAL A 442 23.85 -0.78 -15.10
CA VAL A 442 24.46 -0.02 -16.20
C VAL A 442 25.04 1.30 -15.69
N SER A 443 24.26 2.08 -14.94
CA SER A 443 24.69 3.40 -14.45
C SER A 443 23.88 3.88 -13.25
N GLU A 444 24.55 4.70 -12.44
CA GLU A 444 23.98 5.45 -11.31
C GLU A 444 24.28 6.93 -11.56
N GLU A 445 23.28 7.70 -11.99
CA GLU A 445 23.46 9.10 -12.38
C GLU A 445 22.75 10.02 -11.37
N PRO A 446 23.46 10.98 -10.74
CA PRO A 446 22.81 11.96 -9.90
C PRO A 446 21.96 12.93 -10.75
N LEU A 447 20.80 13.28 -10.22
CA LEU A 447 19.87 14.25 -10.77
C LEU A 447 20.11 15.63 -10.14
N GLY A 448 19.65 16.69 -10.82
CA GLY A 448 19.85 18.07 -10.37
C GLY A 448 19.10 18.44 -9.08
N ASP A 449 18.20 17.57 -8.61
CA ASP A 449 17.39 17.73 -7.40
C ASP A 449 17.88 16.81 -6.25
N GLY A 450 19.09 16.24 -6.37
CA GLY A 450 19.70 15.37 -5.36
C GLY A 450 19.32 13.90 -5.45
N ARG A 451 18.28 13.54 -6.22
CA ARG A 451 17.89 12.13 -6.44
C ARG A 451 18.86 11.43 -7.39
N TRP A 452 18.69 10.13 -7.56
CA TRP A 452 19.50 9.30 -8.45
C TRP A 452 18.64 8.61 -9.51
N ARG A 453 19.16 8.53 -10.73
CA ARG A 453 18.65 7.68 -11.80
C ARG A 453 19.51 6.44 -11.90
N LEU A 454 18.90 5.31 -11.56
CA LEU A 454 19.50 3.99 -11.64
C LEU A 454 19.05 3.33 -12.94
N THR A 455 20.00 2.81 -13.72
CA THR A 455 19.71 2.09 -14.97
C THR A 455 20.31 0.70 -14.90
N ALA A 456 19.53 -0.30 -15.30
CA ALA A 456 19.98 -1.68 -15.42
C ALA A 456 19.44 -2.32 -16.71
N ARG A 457 20.11 -3.37 -17.18
CA ARG A 457 19.64 -4.22 -18.27
C ARG A 457 19.02 -5.48 -17.71
N LYS A 458 18.00 -5.95 -18.41
CA LYS A 458 17.31 -7.19 -18.10
C LYS A 458 17.79 -8.27 -19.08
N GLU A 459 18.51 -9.28 -18.60
CA GLU A 459 18.96 -10.39 -19.46
C GLU A 459 17.87 -11.44 -19.72
N SER A 460 16.74 -11.40 -19.00
CA SER A 460 15.70 -12.43 -19.02
C SER A 460 14.33 -11.93 -19.53
N ASP A 461 13.53 -12.85 -20.07
CA ASP A 461 12.09 -12.63 -20.34
C ASP A 461 11.23 -12.56 -19.05
N ALA A 462 11.84 -12.36 -17.88
CA ALA A 462 11.15 -12.41 -16.58
C ALA A 462 9.94 -11.46 -16.53
N VAL A 463 8.76 -12.02 -16.29
CA VAL A 463 7.53 -11.26 -16.15
C VAL A 463 7.36 -10.89 -14.68
N SER A 464 6.88 -9.67 -14.41
CA SER A 464 6.59 -9.19 -13.07
C SER A 464 5.26 -8.42 -13.06
N LYS A 465 4.68 -8.25 -11.87
CA LYS A 465 3.53 -7.37 -11.62
C LYS A 465 3.89 -5.89 -11.66
N LEU A 466 5.18 -5.55 -11.54
CA LEU A 466 5.72 -4.19 -11.57
C LEU A 466 5.40 -3.47 -12.88
N ARG A 467 5.17 -2.16 -12.81
CA ARG A 467 4.85 -1.27 -13.93
C ARG A 467 5.62 0.04 -13.83
N GLU A 468 5.71 0.73 -14.97
CA GLU A 468 6.12 2.13 -14.97
C GLU A 468 5.19 2.96 -14.07
N GLY A 469 5.80 3.81 -13.25
CA GLY A 469 5.13 4.59 -12.22
C GLY A 469 5.02 3.92 -10.85
N ASP A 470 5.18 2.59 -10.75
CA ASP A 470 5.11 1.88 -9.46
C ASP A 470 6.28 2.26 -8.55
N VAL A 471 6.02 2.22 -7.24
CA VAL A 471 7.09 2.26 -6.23
C VAL A 471 7.49 0.81 -5.95
N ALA A 472 8.78 0.53 -6.06
CA ALA A 472 9.38 -0.78 -5.86
C ALA A 472 10.58 -0.66 -4.92
N LEU A 473 10.97 -1.78 -4.32
CA LEU A 473 12.19 -1.87 -3.53
C LEU A 473 13.33 -2.26 -4.47
N ALA A 474 14.20 -1.31 -4.80
CA ALA A 474 15.43 -1.53 -5.56
C ALA A 474 16.52 -2.00 -4.62
N SER A 475 17.25 -3.06 -4.97
CA SER A 475 18.34 -3.57 -4.13
C SER A 475 19.54 -4.06 -4.92
N ASP A 476 20.66 -4.17 -4.20
CA ASP A 476 21.92 -4.78 -4.64
C ASP A 476 21.87 -6.31 -4.78
N GLY A 477 20.69 -6.91 -4.65
CA GLY A 477 20.42 -8.33 -4.82
C GLY A 477 19.59 -8.92 -3.67
N ASP A 478 19.70 -8.35 -2.47
CA ASP A 478 18.92 -8.73 -1.30
C ASP A 478 18.15 -7.52 -0.73
N PRO A 479 16.81 -7.50 -0.82
CA PRO A 479 16.00 -6.38 -0.33
C PRO A 479 16.01 -6.18 1.19
N ALA A 480 16.35 -7.19 1.99
CA ALA A 480 16.26 -7.17 3.45
C ALA A 480 17.64 -7.01 4.11
N SER A 481 18.59 -7.87 3.73
CA SER A 481 19.94 -7.91 4.32
C SER A 481 20.96 -7.03 3.58
N GLY A 482 20.71 -6.74 2.29
CA GLY A 482 21.54 -5.90 1.44
C GLY A 482 21.25 -4.40 1.56
N HIS A 483 21.82 -3.62 0.63
CA HIS A 483 21.42 -2.23 0.44
C HIS A 483 20.18 -2.16 -0.46
N SER A 484 19.13 -1.54 0.05
CA SER A 484 17.87 -1.39 -0.67
C SER A 484 17.28 -0.02 -0.45
N GLU A 485 16.63 0.50 -1.48
CA GLU A 485 15.96 1.79 -1.46
C GLU A 485 14.61 1.73 -2.17
N LEU A 486 13.65 2.50 -1.66
CA LEU A 486 12.40 2.69 -2.35
C LEU A 486 12.64 3.58 -3.58
N GLY A 487 12.25 3.05 -4.75
CA GLY A 487 12.43 3.73 -6.02
C GLY A 487 11.15 3.75 -6.84
N ARG A 488 10.97 4.80 -7.62
CA ARG A 488 9.90 4.88 -8.61
C ARG A 488 10.39 4.37 -9.95
N ILE A 489 9.72 3.39 -10.50
CA ILE A 489 10.02 2.86 -11.83
C ILE A 489 9.64 3.92 -12.87
N GLN A 490 10.61 4.38 -13.64
CA GLN A 490 10.39 5.33 -14.74
C GLN A 490 10.21 4.62 -16.07
N LYS A 491 10.91 3.49 -16.25
CA LYS A 491 10.87 2.71 -17.48
C LYS A 491 11.02 1.22 -17.17
N LEU A 492 10.25 0.38 -17.86
CA LEU A 492 10.31 -1.07 -17.71
C LEU A 492 10.31 -1.78 -19.07
N GLY A 493 11.49 -2.19 -19.55
CA GLY A 493 11.69 -2.98 -20.76
C GLY A 493 13.02 -3.75 -20.72
N ASP A 494 13.70 -3.91 -21.86
CA ASP A 494 15.09 -4.44 -21.92
C ASP A 494 16.04 -3.60 -21.04
N GLU A 495 15.73 -2.31 -20.95
CA GLU A 495 16.33 -1.35 -20.05
C GLU A 495 15.32 -0.99 -18.98
N VAL A 496 15.75 -1.08 -17.72
CA VAL A 496 14.97 -0.74 -16.53
C VAL A 496 15.56 0.53 -15.93
N VAL A 497 14.72 1.53 -15.70
CA VAL A 497 15.13 2.82 -15.11
C VAL A 497 14.31 3.09 -13.87
N VAL A 498 14.98 3.35 -12.75
CA VAL A 498 14.37 3.64 -11.45
C VAL A 498 14.96 4.91 -10.87
N GLU A 499 14.11 5.78 -10.33
CA GLU A 499 14.55 6.95 -9.57
C GLU A 499 14.46 6.70 -8.07
N THR A 500 15.55 6.92 -7.35
CA THR A 500 15.70 6.72 -5.89
C THR A 500 16.26 7.98 -5.23
N ASP A 501 16.12 8.10 -3.90
CA ASP A 501 16.72 9.21 -3.16
C ASP A 501 18.22 9.04 -2.92
N GLU A 502 18.69 7.79 -2.85
CA GLU A 502 20.09 7.41 -2.65
C GLU A 502 20.53 6.41 -3.74
N PRO A 503 21.83 6.35 -4.08
CA PRO A 503 22.33 5.43 -5.09
C PRO A 503 22.36 3.99 -4.56
N VAL A 504 21.79 3.06 -5.33
CA VAL A 504 21.93 1.62 -5.09
C VAL A 504 22.27 0.92 -6.40
N LYS A 505 23.13 -0.10 -6.33
CA LYS A 505 23.39 -0.98 -7.47
C LYS A 505 22.10 -1.72 -7.80
N LEU A 506 21.46 -1.38 -8.93
CA LEU A 506 20.16 -1.92 -9.31
C LEU A 506 20.30 -3.36 -9.85
N CYS A 507 20.45 -4.33 -8.95
CA CYS A 507 20.55 -5.75 -9.28
C CYS A 507 19.19 -6.47 -9.25
N ARG A 508 18.24 -5.94 -8.46
CA ARG A 508 16.93 -6.54 -8.23
C ARG A 508 15.87 -5.49 -7.93
N LEU A 509 14.63 -5.76 -8.34
CA LEU A 509 13.44 -4.99 -7.96
C LEU A 509 12.37 -5.89 -7.36
N ASP A 510 11.85 -5.52 -6.20
CA ASP A 510 10.75 -6.21 -5.55
C ASP A 510 9.50 -5.35 -5.46
N VAL A 511 8.33 -5.97 -5.61
CA VAL A 511 7.04 -5.35 -5.26
C VAL A 511 7.08 -5.01 -3.77
N TYR A 512 6.95 -3.73 -3.44
CA TYR A 512 6.88 -3.25 -2.07
C TYR A 512 5.43 -3.36 -1.55
N PRO A 513 5.14 -4.18 -0.51
CA PRO A 513 3.81 -4.22 0.08
C PRO A 513 3.50 -2.89 0.78
N SER A 514 2.32 -2.31 0.59
CA SER A 514 1.96 -1.01 1.17
C SER A 514 0.73 -1.12 2.06
N GLU A 515 0.84 -0.64 3.29
CA GLU A 515 -0.28 -0.54 4.24
C GLU A 515 -1.18 0.68 3.97
N LEU A 516 -0.77 1.58 3.07
CA LEU A 516 -1.44 2.86 2.83
C LEU A 516 -2.93 2.72 2.50
N SER A 517 -3.28 1.69 1.72
CA SER A 517 -4.68 1.40 1.39
C SER A 517 -5.49 1.07 2.64
N VAL A 518 -4.96 0.25 3.55
CA VAL A 518 -5.62 -0.12 4.81
C VAL A 518 -5.71 1.08 5.75
N SER A 519 -4.64 1.87 5.88
CA SER A 519 -4.68 3.10 6.68
C SER A 519 -5.77 4.08 6.20
N ARG A 520 -5.89 4.26 4.88
CA ARG A 520 -6.96 5.12 4.31
C ARG A 520 -8.36 4.55 4.57
N MET A 521 -8.52 3.23 4.54
CA MET A 521 -9.79 2.57 4.88
C MET A 521 -10.16 2.75 6.37
N HIS A 522 -9.20 2.65 7.30
CA HIS A 522 -9.45 2.97 8.71
C HIS A 522 -9.93 4.42 8.88
N THR A 523 -9.28 5.36 8.19
CA THR A 523 -9.71 6.76 8.20
C THR A 523 -11.10 6.98 7.62
N ALA A 524 -11.44 6.31 6.52
CA ALA A 524 -12.76 6.41 5.93
C ALA A 524 -13.86 5.87 6.86
N VAL A 525 -13.62 4.75 7.55
CA VAL A 525 -14.54 4.17 8.54
C VAL A 525 -14.65 5.08 9.76
N HIS A 526 -13.53 5.58 10.28
CA HIS A 526 -13.48 6.54 11.37
C HIS A 526 -14.32 7.79 11.05
N ASP A 527 -14.08 8.40 9.88
CA ASP A 527 -14.79 9.61 9.47
C ASP A 527 -16.28 9.33 9.24
N PHE A 528 -16.64 8.20 8.64
CA PHE A 528 -18.04 7.80 8.45
C PHE A 528 -18.78 7.62 9.80
N VAL A 529 -18.23 6.81 10.70
CA VAL A 529 -18.91 6.44 11.95
C VAL A 529 -18.95 7.62 12.93
N LEU A 530 -17.81 8.29 13.12
CA LEU A 530 -17.67 9.29 14.18
C LEU A 530 -18.05 10.70 13.75
N LYS A 531 -17.73 11.09 12.50
CA LYS A 531 -17.97 12.44 11.96
C LYS A 531 -19.14 12.50 10.97
N GLY A 532 -19.58 11.37 10.43
CA GLY A 532 -20.60 11.31 9.39
C GLY A 532 -21.98 11.78 9.85
N ASP A 533 -22.75 12.27 8.88
CA ASP A 533 -24.11 12.77 9.07
C ASP A 533 -25.04 11.68 9.62
N PRO A 534 -25.73 11.90 10.76
CA PRO A 534 -26.74 10.98 11.28
C PRO A 534 -27.82 10.58 10.27
N ASP A 535 -28.31 11.51 9.44
CA ASP A 535 -29.38 11.25 8.47
C ASP A 535 -28.91 10.31 7.35
N ARG A 536 -27.62 10.40 6.96
CA ARG A 536 -26.99 9.45 6.03
C ARG A 536 -26.80 8.08 6.68
N LYS A 537 -26.34 8.05 7.93
CA LYS A 537 -26.17 6.80 8.67
C LYS A 537 -27.50 6.07 8.83
N ASP A 538 -28.59 6.77 9.11
CA ASP A 538 -29.90 6.16 9.21
C ASP A 538 -30.31 5.45 7.90
N VAL A 539 -29.88 5.94 6.75
CA VAL A 539 -30.08 5.24 5.46
C VAL A 539 -29.13 4.06 5.31
N LEU A 540 -27.83 4.26 5.54
CA LEU A 540 -26.81 3.22 5.33
C LEU A 540 -26.89 2.04 6.32
N PHE A 541 -27.51 2.24 7.47
CA PHE A 541 -27.88 1.21 8.45
C PHE A 541 -29.33 0.71 8.30
N GLY A 542 -30.03 1.05 7.21
CA GLY A 542 -31.36 0.52 6.91
C GLY A 542 -32.48 0.99 7.86
N ARG A 543 -32.26 2.05 8.64
CA ARG A 543 -33.26 2.65 9.54
C ARG A 543 -34.28 3.51 8.79
N ARG A 544 -33.92 3.96 7.58
CA ARG A 544 -34.76 4.76 6.67
C ARG A 544 -34.45 4.40 5.21
N ASP A 545 -35.47 4.38 4.37
CA ASP A 545 -35.28 4.23 2.91
C ASP A 545 -34.67 5.50 2.27
N PRO A 546 -33.86 5.35 1.21
CA PRO A 546 -33.34 6.50 0.46
C PRO A 546 -34.46 7.31 -0.20
N ALA A 547 -34.34 8.63 -0.13
CA ALA A 547 -35.31 9.59 -0.65
C ALA A 547 -34.92 10.11 -2.04
N PHE A 548 -35.95 10.44 -2.83
CA PHE A 548 -35.83 10.98 -4.17
C PHE A 548 -36.81 12.14 -4.36
N GLY A 549 -36.30 13.26 -4.85
CA GLY A 549 -37.08 14.42 -5.23
C GLY A 549 -37.99 14.16 -6.44
N ALA A 550 -38.99 15.01 -6.65
CA ALA A 550 -39.88 14.93 -7.79
C ALA A 550 -39.31 15.67 -9.01
N ARG A 551 -39.41 15.06 -10.19
CA ARG A 551 -39.24 15.74 -11.48
C ARG A 551 -40.61 16.10 -12.06
N GLU A 552 -40.70 17.21 -12.78
CA GLU A 552 -41.92 17.57 -13.52
C GLU A 552 -42.22 16.51 -14.59
N ALA A 553 -43.48 16.09 -14.70
CA ALA A 553 -43.91 15.03 -15.63
C ALA A 553 -43.67 15.37 -17.12
N ASP A 554 -43.58 16.66 -17.46
CA ASP A 554 -43.34 17.15 -18.84
C ASP A 554 -41.87 17.55 -19.08
N ALA A 555 -40.96 17.25 -18.14
CA ALA A 555 -39.55 17.58 -18.31
C ALA A 555 -38.94 16.80 -19.47
N THR A 556 -38.09 17.47 -20.26
CA THR A 556 -37.38 16.83 -21.38
C THR A 556 -36.52 15.67 -20.86
N PRO A 557 -36.50 14.51 -21.52
CA PRO A 557 -35.63 13.41 -21.11
C PRO A 557 -34.17 13.85 -21.17
N PHE A 558 -33.35 13.29 -20.31
CA PHE A 558 -31.91 13.42 -20.45
C PHE A 558 -31.39 12.57 -21.60
N ILE A 559 -32.03 11.44 -21.90
CA ILE A 559 -31.63 10.53 -22.99
C ILE A 559 -32.91 10.04 -23.69
N ASP A 560 -33.17 10.52 -24.90
CA ASP A 560 -34.45 10.27 -25.59
C ASP A 560 -34.57 8.85 -26.19
N ASN A 561 -33.44 8.18 -26.44
CA ASN A 561 -33.37 6.93 -27.20
C ASN A 561 -33.07 5.69 -26.37
N ASN A 562 -32.96 5.81 -25.05
CA ASN A 562 -32.71 4.69 -24.14
C ASN A 562 -33.36 4.97 -22.77
N GLU A 563 -34.47 4.28 -22.50
CA GLU A 563 -35.30 4.49 -21.31
C GLU A 563 -34.56 4.16 -20.01
N ALA A 564 -33.81 3.04 -19.97
CA ALA A 564 -33.06 2.64 -18.78
C ALA A 564 -31.93 3.62 -18.45
N GLN A 565 -31.18 4.06 -19.47
CA GLN A 565 -30.15 5.11 -19.26
C GLN A 565 -30.78 6.43 -18.82
N ASN A 566 -31.93 6.83 -19.40
CA ASN A 566 -32.64 8.03 -18.98
C ASN A 566 -33.11 7.95 -17.53
N ALA A 567 -33.70 6.81 -17.14
CA ALA A 567 -34.16 6.54 -15.78
C ALA A 567 -32.98 6.56 -14.80
N ALA A 568 -31.81 6.04 -15.18
CA ALA A 568 -30.59 6.11 -14.37
C ALA A 568 -30.13 7.56 -14.15
N VAL A 569 -30.13 8.39 -15.20
CA VAL A 569 -29.79 9.82 -15.08
C VAL A 569 -30.80 10.55 -14.20
N GLU A 570 -32.10 10.32 -14.42
CA GLU A 570 -33.16 10.92 -13.61
C GLU A 570 -33.03 10.55 -12.14
N ARG A 571 -32.84 9.25 -11.87
CA ARG A 571 -32.66 8.72 -10.52
C ARG A 571 -31.47 9.35 -9.80
N ALA A 572 -30.33 9.48 -10.48
CA ALA A 572 -29.13 10.10 -9.94
C ALA A 572 -29.33 11.61 -9.66
N VAL A 573 -30.03 12.31 -10.55
CA VAL A 573 -30.27 13.75 -10.39
C VAL A 573 -31.26 14.04 -9.26
N THR A 574 -32.29 13.21 -9.07
CA THR A 574 -33.31 13.40 -8.05
C THR A 574 -32.97 12.80 -6.68
N ALA A 575 -31.94 11.96 -6.57
CA ALA A 575 -31.52 11.39 -5.30
C ALA A 575 -31.24 12.47 -4.25
N GLU A 576 -31.81 12.31 -3.06
CA GLU A 576 -31.51 13.15 -1.89
C GLU A 576 -30.45 12.46 -1.00
N ASP A 577 -30.44 11.12 -0.96
CA ASP A 577 -29.45 10.33 -0.22
C ASP A 577 -28.45 9.64 -1.16
N PHE A 578 -28.93 8.67 -1.95
CA PHE A 578 -28.11 7.99 -2.95
C PHE A 578 -28.91 7.40 -4.11
N ALA A 579 -28.21 7.09 -5.20
CA ALA A 579 -28.73 6.29 -6.32
C ALA A 579 -27.73 5.22 -6.73
N LEU A 580 -28.23 4.11 -7.29
CA LEU A 580 -27.40 3.03 -7.82
C LEU A 580 -27.64 2.87 -9.32
N VAL A 581 -26.57 2.72 -10.09
CA VAL A 581 -26.63 2.40 -11.51
C VAL A 581 -25.96 1.05 -11.71
N HIS A 582 -26.78 0.02 -11.97
CA HIS A 582 -26.29 -1.30 -12.34
C HIS A 582 -26.01 -1.33 -13.83
N GLY A 583 -24.73 -1.40 -14.18
CA GLY A 583 -24.28 -1.32 -15.56
C GLY A 583 -23.61 -2.60 -16.05
N PRO A 584 -24.41 -3.58 -16.54
CA PRO A 584 -23.88 -4.78 -17.18
C PRO A 584 -22.93 -4.49 -18.36
N PRO A 585 -22.14 -5.47 -18.82
CA PRO A 585 -21.20 -5.31 -19.92
C PRO A 585 -21.83 -4.75 -21.20
N GLY A 586 -21.17 -3.75 -21.79
CA GLY A 586 -21.58 -3.17 -23.07
C GLY A 586 -22.79 -2.24 -23.03
N THR A 587 -23.35 -1.92 -21.85
CA THR A 587 -24.58 -1.12 -21.70
C THR A 587 -24.40 0.40 -21.82
N GLY A 588 -23.17 0.84 -22.07
CA GLY A 588 -22.84 2.27 -22.15
C GLY A 588 -22.71 2.95 -20.80
N LYS A 589 -22.27 2.24 -19.74
CA LYS A 589 -21.96 2.79 -18.40
C LYS A 589 -21.30 4.17 -18.45
N THR A 590 -20.16 4.27 -19.13
CA THR A 590 -19.37 5.51 -19.22
C THR A 590 -20.11 6.65 -19.92
N TYR A 591 -20.94 6.33 -20.92
CA TYR A 591 -21.81 7.32 -21.56
C TYR A 591 -22.86 7.85 -20.56
N THR A 592 -23.52 6.96 -19.81
CA THR A 592 -24.49 7.31 -18.78
C THR A 592 -23.87 8.13 -17.65
N ILE A 593 -22.67 7.76 -17.18
CA ILE A 593 -21.90 8.51 -16.18
C ILE A 593 -21.70 9.96 -16.63
N ALA A 594 -21.22 10.16 -17.86
CA ALA A 594 -21.01 11.49 -18.39
C ALA A 594 -22.33 12.29 -18.51
N ARG A 595 -23.47 11.64 -18.80
CA ARG A 595 -24.79 12.29 -18.79
C ARG A 595 -25.24 12.68 -17.37
N ILE A 596 -24.98 11.83 -16.37
CA ILE A 596 -25.25 12.12 -14.96
C ILE A 596 -24.46 13.34 -14.51
N VAL A 597 -23.13 13.31 -14.66
CA VAL A 597 -22.26 14.41 -14.24
C VAL A 597 -22.68 15.73 -14.88
N ARG A 598 -22.96 15.74 -16.19
CA ARG A 598 -23.44 16.94 -16.87
C ARG A 598 -24.75 17.47 -16.30
N ALA A 599 -25.72 16.60 -16.06
CA ALA A 599 -27.01 17.00 -15.51
C ALA A 599 -26.89 17.56 -14.08
N LEU A 600 -25.98 17.01 -13.28
CA LEU A 600 -25.66 17.51 -11.94
C LEU A 600 -24.99 18.90 -12.00
N VAL A 601 -23.97 19.07 -12.85
CA VAL A 601 -23.30 20.37 -13.02
C VAL A 601 -24.26 21.44 -13.58
N GLU A 602 -25.15 21.08 -14.52
CA GLU A 602 -26.20 21.97 -15.03
C GLU A 602 -27.21 22.40 -13.95
N ARG A 603 -27.40 21.59 -12.90
CA ARG A 603 -28.18 21.92 -11.70
C ARG A 603 -27.42 22.83 -10.73
N GLY A 604 -26.10 22.97 -10.91
CA GLY A 604 -25.22 23.77 -10.07
C GLY A 604 -24.44 22.96 -9.03
N ASP A 605 -24.52 21.63 -9.07
CA ASP A 605 -23.80 20.75 -8.15
C ASP A 605 -22.31 20.70 -8.52
N ARG A 606 -21.44 20.73 -7.50
CA ARG A 606 -20.02 20.38 -7.59
C ARG A 606 -19.87 18.87 -7.43
N VAL A 607 -19.24 18.23 -8.41
CA VAL A 607 -19.20 16.76 -8.52
C VAL A 607 -17.80 16.22 -8.28
N LEU A 608 -17.69 15.25 -7.36
CA LEU A 608 -16.53 14.37 -7.26
C LEU A 608 -16.77 13.14 -8.16
N LEU A 609 -15.99 13.01 -9.22
CA LEU A 609 -15.99 11.83 -10.10
C LEU A 609 -14.87 10.89 -9.65
N SER A 610 -15.23 9.79 -8.99
CA SER A 610 -14.28 8.81 -8.45
C SER A 610 -14.37 7.47 -9.16
N ALA A 611 -13.27 6.73 -9.21
CA ALA A 611 -13.28 5.32 -9.61
C ALA A 611 -12.13 4.54 -8.94
N PHE A 612 -12.20 3.21 -8.97
CA PHE A 612 -11.17 2.34 -8.37
C PHE A 612 -9.78 2.53 -8.99
N THR A 613 -9.69 2.66 -10.33
CA THR A 613 -8.41 2.72 -11.06
C THR A 613 -8.24 4.04 -11.82
N ASN A 614 -6.99 4.45 -12.07
CA ASN A 614 -6.71 5.62 -12.91
C ASN A 614 -7.34 5.51 -14.30
N ARG A 615 -7.29 4.32 -14.91
CA ARG A 615 -7.88 4.08 -16.24
C ARG A 615 -9.40 4.29 -16.24
N ALA A 616 -10.11 3.85 -15.21
CA ALA A 616 -11.56 4.06 -15.11
C ALA A 616 -11.91 5.56 -14.97
N VAL A 617 -11.15 6.30 -14.16
CA VAL A 617 -11.30 7.76 -14.04
C VAL A 617 -11.07 8.43 -15.40
N ASP A 618 -9.96 8.10 -16.07
CA ASP A 618 -9.58 8.73 -17.34
C ASP A 618 -10.60 8.41 -18.45
N ASN A 619 -11.15 7.19 -18.48
CA ASN A 619 -12.24 6.81 -19.40
C ASN A 619 -13.53 7.61 -19.14
N ALA A 620 -13.91 7.82 -17.87
CA ALA A 620 -15.07 8.62 -17.51
C ALA A 620 -14.89 10.09 -17.93
N VAL A 621 -13.68 10.63 -17.76
CA VAL A 621 -13.32 11.99 -18.21
C VAL A 621 -13.29 12.11 -19.73
N GLU A 622 -12.80 11.09 -20.44
CA GLU A 622 -12.86 11.02 -21.89
C GLU A 622 -14.30 11.06 -22.40
N ALA A 623 -15.22 10.33 -21.77
CA ALA A 623 -16.63 10.35 -22.12
C ALA A 623 -17.27 11.74 -21.88
N LEU A 624 -16.85 12.47 -20.84
CA LEU A 624 -17.27 13.86 -20.62
C LEU A 624 -16.80 14.76 -21.76
N ARG A 625 -15.52 14.67 -22.13
CA ARG A 625 -14.93 15.45 -23.24
C ARG A 625 -15.60 15.14 -24.57
N ALA A 626 -15.86 13.87 -24.86
CA ALA A 626 -16.56 13.45 -26.08
C ALA A 626 -17.98 14.03 -26.16
N GLN A 627 -18.60 14.32 -25.02
CA GLN A 627 -19.89 14.99 -24.93
C GLN A 627 -19.81 16.52 -24.86
N GLY A 628 -18.61 17.09 -25.01
CA GLY A 628 -18.36 18.54 -25.05
C GLY A 628 -18.15 19.19 -23.68
N PHE A 629 -17.97 18.42 -22.62
CA PHE A 629 -17.70 18.95 -21.28
C PHE A 629 -16.20 18.88 -20.96
N THR A 630 -15.57 20.05 -20.77
CA THR A 630 -14.11 20.15 -20.56
C THR A 630 -13.72 20.74 -19.21
N ASP A 631 -14.69 21.23 -18.42
CA ASP A 631 -14.44 21.84 -17.10
C ASP A 631 -14.28 20.76 -16.03
N VAL A 632 -13.17 20.03 -16.13
CA VAL A 632 -12.81 18.91 -15.24
C VAL A 632 -11.39 19.13 -14.76
N LEU A 633 -11.15 18.90 -13.47
CA LEU A 633 -9.82 18.86 -12.87
C LEU A 633 -9.47 17.42 -12.46
N ARG A 634 -8.34 16.90 -12.93
CA ARG A 634 -7.91 15.52 -12.70
C ARG A 634 -6.84 15.42 -11.60
N VAL A 635 -7.15 14.81 -10.47
CA VAL A 635 -6.21 14.62 -9.33
C VAL A 635 -5.48 13.29 -9.48
N GLY A 636 -4.17 13.32 -9.72
CA GLY A 636 -3.33 12.14 -9.86
C GLY A 636 -1.86 12.50 -10.08
N THR A 637 -0.99 11.49 -10.02
CA THR A 637 0.43 11.65 -10.32
C THR A 637 0.66 11.82 -11.82
N GLU A 638 1.83 12.32 -12.20
CA GLU A 638 2.21 12.49 -13.61
C GLU A 638 2.23 11.16 -14.37
N THR A 639 2.76 10.11 -13.77
CA THR A 639 2.78 8.75 -14.33
C THR A 639 1.44 8.02 -14.24
N GLY A 640 0.58 8.42 -13.30
CA GLY A 640 -0.70 7.77 -13.07
C GLY A 640 -1.83 8.25 -13.98
N VAL A 641 -1.73 9.47 -14.53
CA VAL A 641 -2.73 10.07 -15.43
C VAL A 641 -2.33 9.82 -16.88
N ARG A 642 -3.27 9.40 -17.73
CA ARG A 642 -3.02 9.16 -19.16
C ARG A 642 -2.44 10.40 -19.86
N GLY A 643 -1.51 10.20 -20.79
CA GLY A 643 -0.73 11.29 -21.42
C GLY A 643 -1.59 12.36 -22.11
N ASP A 644 -2.70 11.97 -22.72
CA ASP A 644 -3.69 12.86 -23.37
C ASP A 644 -4.64 13.57 -22.39
N MET A 645 -4.52 13.29 -21.09
CA MET A 645 -5.29 13.92 -20.00
C MET A 645 -4.41 14.80 -19.09
N GLN A 646 -3.12 14.96 -19.41
CA GLN A 646 -2.19 15.78 -18.61
C GLN A 646 -2.56 17.26 -18.58
N ASP A 647 -3.28 17.76 -19.59
CA ASP A 647 -3.69 19.16 -19.71
C ASP A 647 -4.70 19.60 -18.62
N ILE A 648 -5.45 18.64 -18.06
CA ILE A 648 -6.40 18.87 -16.96
C ILE A 648 -5.89 18.35 -15.61
N ARG A 649 -4.66 17.83 -15.53
CA ARG A 649 -4.09 17.36 -14.27
C ARG A 649 -3.96 18.50 -13.27
N LEU A 650 -4.30 18.22 -12.01
CA LEU A 650 -4.00 19.10 -10.89
C LEU A 650 -2.49 19.09 -10.63
N VAL A 651 -1.85 20.20 -10.97
CA VAL A 651 -0.46 20.46 -10.59
C VAL A 651 -0.47 21.04 -9.19
N THR A 652 0.10 20.30 -8.24
CA THR A 652 0.17 20.69 -6.82
C THR A 652 1.28 21.70 -6.53
N ARG A 653 2.32 21.71 -7.37
CA ARG A 653 3.45 22.62 -7.28
C ARG A 653 3.14 24.01 -7.84
N GLY A 654 3.59 25.05 -7.15
CA GLY A 654 3.55 26.43 -7.63
C GLY A 654 3.07 27.42 -6.58
N ASP A 655 2.47 28.52 -7.02
CA ASP A 655 1.91 29.54 -6.13
C ASP A 655 0.74 28.97 -5.31
N PRO A 656 0.78 29.06 -3.96
CA PRO A 656 -0.23 28.45 -3.10
C PRO A 656 -1.66 28.87 -3.41
N ASN A 657 -1.90 30.17 -3.57
CA ASN A 657 -3.24 30.71 -3.81
C ASN A 657 -3.79 30.24 -5.14
N ASP A 658 -2.97 30.25 -6.20
CA ASP A 658 -3.37 29.74 -7.52
C ASP A 658 -3.73 28.25 -7.47
N ARG A 659 -2.94 27.44 -6.74
CA ARG A 659 -3.16 25.99 -6.66
C ARG A 659 -4.47 25.67 -5.94
N ALA A 660 -4.71 26.29 -4.79
CA ALA A 660 -5.93 26.10 -4.03
C ALA A 660 -7.16 26.64 -4.77
N ALA A 661 -7.06 27.81 -5.40
CA ALA A 661 -8.14 28.37 -6.20
C ALA A 661 -8.57 27.44 -7.33
N LYS A 662 -7.61 26.83 -8.05
CA LYS A 662 -7.89 25.89 -9.14
C LYS A 662 -8.68 24.67 -8.67
N LEU A 663 -8.34 24.12 -7.50
CA LEU A 663 -9.07 22.98 -6.92
C LEU A 663 -10.45 23.38 -6.43
N ASN A 664 -10.54 24.48 -5.67
CA ASN A 664 -11.79 24.93 -5.05
C ASN A 664 -12.83 25.41 -6.08
N SER A 665 -12.40 25.96 -7.22
CA SER A 665 -13.32 26.48 -8.24
C SER A 665 -13.79 25.45 -9.27
N ALA A 666 -13.22 24.23 -9.28
CA ALA A 666 -13.56 23.21 -10.27
C ALA A 666 -14.97 22.65 -10.02
N SER A 667 -15.83 22.67 -11.04
CA SER A 667 -17.17 22.06 -10.99
C SER A 667 -17.13 20.54 -10.97
N VAL A 668 -16.12 19.93 -11.59
CA VAL A 668 -15.87 18.48 -11.52
C VAL A 668 -14.43 18.23 -11.12
N VAL A 669 -14.24 17.47 -10.04
CA VAL A 669 -12.93 16.96 -9.63
C VAL A 669 -12.94 15.45 -9.84
N ALA A 670 -12.04 14.96 -10.71
CA ALA A 670 -11.90 13.56 -11.05
C ALA A 670 -10.68 12.96 -10.34
N ALA A 671 -10.86 11.89 -9.56
CA ALA A 671 -9.80 11.29 -8.74
C ALA A 671 -9.97 9.78 -8.62
N THR A 672 -8.92 9.04 -8.25
CA THR A 672 -9.14 7.65 -7.82
C THR A 672 -9.70 7.65 -6.41
N THR A 673 -10.48 6.63 -6.04
CA THR A 673 -11.02 6.48 -4.68
C THR A 673 -9.91 6.46 -3.64
N SER A 674 -8.75 5.88 -3.97
CA SER A 674 -7.57 5.92 -3.10
C SER A 674 -7.09 7.36 -2.85
N SER A 675 -7.10 8.23 -3.87
CA SER A 675 -6.67 9.63 -3.77
C SER A 675 -7.64 10.47 -2.93
N CYS A 676 -8.91 10.10 -2.84
CA CYS A 676 -9.91 10.77 -1.99
C CYS A 676 -9.51 10.72 -0.50
N GLY A 677 -8.82 9.66 -0.07
CA GLY A 677 -8.27 9.56 1.29
C GLY A 677 -6.99 10.38 1.55
N SER A 678 -6.50 11.16 0.58
CA SER A 678 -5.35 12.05 0.78
C SER A 678 -5.71 13.25 1.66
N ARG A 679 -4.71 13.81 2.37
CA ARG A 679 -4.91 14.96 3.26
C ARG A 679 -5.57 16.13 2.53
N THR A 680 -5.10 16.43 1.32
CA THR A 680 -5.64 17.49 0.46
C THR A 680 -7.10 17.26 0.09
N MET A 681 -7.48 16.04 -0.32
CA MET A 681 -8.85 15.76 -0.75
C MET A 681 -9.84 15.73 0.41
N ARG A 682 -9.39 15.35 1.62
CA ARG A 682 -10.23 15.36 2.83
C ARG A 682 -10.66 16.76 3.28
N GLU A 683 -9.99 17.81 2.80
CA GLU A 683 -10.36 19.21 3.04
C GLU A 683 -11.32 19.77 1.96
N GLN A 684 -11.86 18.90 1.10
CA GLN A 684 -12.77 19.29 0.03
C GLN A 684 -14.19 18.79 0.32
N GLU A 685 -15.18 19.60 -0.05
CA GLU A 685 -16.60 19.26 0.06
C GLU A 685 -17.25 19.30 -1.33
N PHE A 686 -18.14 18.36 -1.60
CA PHE A 686 -18.84 18.20 -2.87
C PHE A 686 -20.34 18.05 -2.63
N ASP A 687 -21.16 18.48 -3.59
CA ASP A 687 -22.60 18.22 -3.49
C ASP A 687 -22.90 16.74 -3.81
N VAL A 688 -22.16 16.15 -4.76
CA VAL A 688 -22.36 14.75 -5.18
C VAL A 688 -21.04 14.02 -5.43
N ALA A 689 -20.90 12.82 -4.86
CA ALA A 689 -19.86 11.87 -5.26
C ALA A 689 -20.44 10.84 -6.22
N LEU A 690 -19.92 10.76 -7.44
CA LEU A 690 -20.21 9.67 -8.39
C LEU A 690 -19.02 8.71 -8.40
N VAL A 691 -19.25 7.46 -8.00
CA VAL A 691 -18.20 6.43 -7.90
C VAL A 691 -18.44 5.35 -8.96
N ASP A 692 -17.59 5.27 -9.97
CA ASP A 692 -17.58 4.21 -10.98
C ASP A 692 -16.78 2.98 -10.51
N GLU A 693 -17.14 1.82 -11.06
CA GLU A 693 -16.66 0.49 -10.65
C GLU A 693 -16.81 0.26 -9.13
N ALA A 694 -17.90 0.75 -8.54
CA ALA A 694 -18.16 0.67 -7.11
C ALA A 694 -18.28 -0.76 -6.58
N SER A 695 -18.62 -1.73 -7.44
CA SER A 695 -18.66 -3.16 -7.07
C SER A 695 -17.28 -3.78 -6.83
N GLN A 696 -16.20 -3.12 -7.25
CA GLN A 696 -14.81 -3.57 -7.02
C GLN A 696 -14.14 -2.89 -5.82
N LEU A 697 -14.83 -1.93 -5.21
CA LEU A 697 -14.34 -1.27 -4.00
C LEU A 697 -14.89 -2.01 -2.78
N THR A 698 -14.03 -2.23 -1.78
CA THR A 698 -14.50 -2.59 -0.45
C THR A 698 -15.42 -1.48 0.07
N GLU A 699 -16.31 -1.80 1.00
CA GLU A 699 -17.16 -0.77 1.63
C GLU A 699 -16.32 0.37 2.25
N PRO A 700 -15.27 0.12 3.08
CA PRO A 700 -14.36 1.16 3.55
C PRO A 700 -13.67 1.95 2.43
N GLY A 701 -13.31 1.29 1.33
CA GLY A 701 -12.76 1.96 0.16
C GLY A 701 -13.75 2.96 -0.42
N THR A 702 -15.02 2.58 -0.59
CA THR A 702 -16.07 3.46 -1.10
C THR A 702 -16.35 4.63 -0.17
N LEU A 703 -16.31 4.40 1.16
CA LEU A 703 -16.44 5.44 2.19
C LEU A 703 -15.45 6.60 1.99
N ALA A 704 -14.22 6.32 1.52
CA ALA A 704 -13.21 7.35 1.29
C ALA A 704 -13.63 8.44 0.29
N ALA A 705 -14.50 8.11 -0.67
CA ALA A 705 -15.04 9.08 -1.63
C ALA A 705 -16.37 9.69 -1.15
N ILE A 706 -17.32 8.87 -0.68
CA ILE A 706 -18.66 9.38 -0.37
C ILE A 706 -18.69 10.25 0.89
N ASN A 707 -17.72 10.10 1.80
CA ASN A 707 -17.58 10.98 2.96
C ASN A 707 -17.28 12.44 2.59
N LEU A 708 -16.84 12.70 1.35
CA LEU A 708 -16.51 14.05 0.86
C LEU A 708 -17.70 14.75 0.20
N ALA A 709 -18.85 14.09 0.08
CA ALA A 709 -20.02 14.64 -0.59
C ALA A 709 -21.29 14.55 0.26
N ASP A 710 -22.29 15.39 0.00
CA ASP A 710 -23.60 15.38 0.70
C ASP A 710 -24.46 14.16 0.35
N ARG A 711 -24.42 13.76 -0.94
CA ARG A 711 -25.12 12.58 -1.48
C ARG A 711 -24.23 11.87 -2.51
N PHE A 712 -24.60 10.66 -2.92
CA PHE A 712 -23.73 9.88 -3.81
C PHE A 712 -24.46 9.03 -4.84
N VAL A 713 -23.76 8.69 -5.91
CA VAL A 713 -24.21 7.81 -6.99
C VAL A 713 -23.17 6.72 -7.16
N LEU A 714 -23.54 5.47 -6.92
CA LEU A 714 -22.63 4.34 -7.15
C LEU A 714 -22.97 3.69 -8.49
N VAL A 715 -21.97 3.51 -9.34
CA VAL A 715 -22.11 2.84 -10.63
C VAL A 715 -21.23 1.59 -10.59
N GLY A 716 -21.81 0.43 -10.91
CA GLY A 716 -21.10 -0.83 -10.78
C GLY A 716 -21.87 -2.00 -11.36
N ASP A 717 -21.30 -3.19 -11.20
CA ASP A 717 -21.92 -4.45 -11.55
C ASP A 717 -21.45 -5.54 -10.57
N HIS A 718 -22.34 -5.97 -9.68
CA HIS A 718 -22.05 -6.98 -8.66
C HIS A 718 -21.94 -8.41 -9.24
N GLU A 719 -22.34 -8.58 -10.50
CA GLU A 719 -22.19 -9.80 -11.31
C GLU A 719 -20.85 -9.85 -12.09
N GLN A 720 -20.00 -8.83 -11.91
CA GLN A 720 -18.61 -8.78 -12.36
C GLN A 720 -17.65 -8.90 -11.15
N LEU A 721 -16.37 -8.55 -11.31
CA LEU A 721 -15.36 -8.78 -10.27
C LEU A 721 -15.73 -8.12 -8.94
N PRO A 722 -15.65 -8.85 -7.81
CA PRO A 722 -15.76 -8.28 -6.47
C PRO A 722 -14.48 -7.53 -6.07
N PRO A 723 -14.46 -6.88 -4.89
CA PRO A 723 -13.24 -6.33 -4.32
C PRO A 723 -12.17 -7.40 -4.13
N VAL A 724 -10.92 -7.05 -4.47
CA VAL A 724 -9.77 -7.94 -4.27
C VAL A 724 -9.24 -7.75 -2.86
N VAL A 725 -9.49 -8.73 -2.00
CA VAL A 725 -9.01 -8.78 -0.61
C VAL A 725 -8.36 -10.14 -0.35
N ARG A 726 -7.27 -10.16 0.43
CA ARG A 726 -6.57 -11.39 0.79
C ARG A 726 -7.26 -12.08 1.96
N ALA A 727 -7.67 -11.30 2.96
CA ALA A 727 -8.39 -11.82 4.10
C ALA A 727 -9.77 -12.36 3.70
N GLN A 728 -10.15 -13.52 4.25
CA GLN A 728 -11.45 -14.15 3.98
C GLN A 728 -12.52 -13.60 4.93
N ASN A 729 -12.88 -12.32 4.78
CA ASN A 729 -13.79 -11.63 5.68
C ASN A 729 -14.80 -10.73 4.95
N ARG A 730 -15.50 -9.88 5.70
CA ARG A 730 -16.57 -8.99 5.20
C ARG A 730 -16.15 -7.99 4.13
N LEU A 731 -14.85 -7.70 3.98
CA LEU A 731 -14.36 -6.75 2.98
C LEU A 731 -14.58 -7.23 1.53
N ARG A 732 -14.95 -8.50 1.32
CA ARG A 732 -15.33 -9.08 0.02
C ARG A 732 -16.66 -8.57 -0.52
N GLU A 733 -17.52 -8.05 0.35
CA GLU A 733 -18.79 -7.43 -0.07
C GLU A 733 -18.58 -5.93 -0.28
N SER A 734 -18.96 -5.44 -1.46
CA SER A 734 -18.89 -4.01 -1.77
C SER A 734 -20.11 -3.28 -1.22
N LEU A 735 -19.96 -1.98 -0.93
CA LEU A 735 -21.11 -1.14 -0.56
C LEU A 735 -22.19 -1.13 -1.65
N PHE A 736 -21.77 -1.20 -2.93
CA PHE A 736 -22.71 -1.28 -4.06
C PHE A 736 -23.58 -2.54 -3.99
N GLN A 737 -22.95 -3.71 -3.74
CA GLN A 737 -23.65 -4.98 -3.65
C GLN A 737 -24.66 -4.97 -2.49
N ARG A 738 -24.21 -4.58 -1.29
CA ARG A 738 -25.08 -4.50 -0.12
C ARG A 738 -26.28 -3.59 -0.36
N LEU A 739 -26.05 -2.38 -0.85
CA LEU A 739 -27.14 -1.41 -1.06
C LEU A 739 -28.09 -1.79 -2.19
N ILE A 740 -27.63 -2.46 -3.25
CA ILE A 740 -28.54 -2.86 -4.34
C ILE A 740 -29.43 -4.05 -3.95
N GLU A 741 -28.95 -4.91 -3.06
CA GLU A 741 -29.72 -6.00 -2.47
C GLU A 741 -30.71 -5.48 -1.40
N GLU A 742 -30.29 -4.53 -0.56
CA GLU A 742 -31.13 -3.94 0.51
C GLU A 742 -32.18 -2.95 -0.04
N HIS A 743 -31.81 -2.14 -1.05
CA HIS A 743 -32.64 -1.09 -1.62
C HIS A 743 -32.73 -1.19 -3.15
N PRO A 744 -33.35 -2.26 -3.70
CA PRO A 744 -33.43 -2.47 -5.14
C PRO A 744 -34.15 -1.34 -5.87
N ASP A 745 -35.12 -0.69 -5.20
CA ASP A 745 -35.87 0.45 -5.75
C ASP A 745 -35.01 1.70 -5.95
N ALA A 746 -33.83 1.81 -5.31
CA ALA A 746 -32.85 2.88 -5.52
C ALA A 746 -31.94 2.62 -6.73
N GLY A 747 -31.97 1.40 -7.28
CA GLY A 747 -31.17 0.96 -8.40
C GLY A 747 -31.88 1.06 -9.74
N VAL A 748 -31.10 1.33 -10.79
CA VAL A 748 -31.54 1.20 -12.18
C VAL A 748 -30.53 0.33 -12.94
N MET A 749 -30.99 -0.80 -13.46
CA MET A 749 -30.19 -1.65 -14.35
C MET A 749 -30.27 -1.15 -15.79
N LEU A 750 -29.12 -0.99 -16.43
CA LEU A 750 -29.04 -0.71 -17.86
C LEU A 750 -29.25 -2.03 -18.63
N ASP A 751 -30.38 -2.18 -19.32
CA ASP A 751 -30.82 -3.44 -19.94
C ASP A 751 -30.36 -3.59 -21.42
N ARG A 752 -29.98 -2.49 -22.08
CA ARG A 752 -29.55 -2.47 -23.50
C ARG A 752 -28.04 -2.42 -23.67
N GLN A 753 -27.48 -3.46 -24.29
CA GLN A 753 -26.04 -3.56 -24.57
C GLN A 753 -25.71 -3.37 -26.06
N TYR A 754 -24.56 -2.74 -26.34
CA TYR A 754 -24.09 -2.31 -27.66
C TYR A 754 -22.83 -3.05 -28.12
N ARG A 755 -22.44 -4.14 -27.45
CA ARG A 755 -21.17 -4.86 -27.63
C ARG A 755 -21.34 -6.23 -28.28
N MET A 756 -22.02 -7.15 -27.61
CA MET A 756 -22.06 -8.58 -27.93
C MET A 756 -23.12 -8.90 -28.98
N SER A 757 -22.81 -9.82 -29.90
CA SER A 757 -23.83 -10.49 -30.71
C SER A 757 -24.83 -11.25 -29.82
N GLN A 758 -26.04 -11.51 -30.32
CA GLN A 758 -27.05 -12.23 -29.55
C GLN A 758 -26.57 -13.65 -29.17
N ARG A 759 -25.78 -14.30 -30.03
CA ARG A 759 -25.24 -15.64 -29.79
C ARG A 759 -24.31 -15.70 -28.58
N ILE A 760 -23.44 -14.68 -28.43
CA ILE A 760 -22.51 -14.52 -27.29
C ILE A 760 -23.28 -14.09 -26.04
N GLN A 761 -24.08 -13.03 -26.17
CA GLN A 761 -24.77 -12.39 -25.06
C GLN A 761 -25.73 -13.33 -24.31
N ALA A 762 -26.36 -14.28 -25.00
CA ALA A 762 -27.43 -15.11 -24.47
C ALA A 762 -27.06 -15.90 -23.20
N PHE A 763 -25.81 -16.37 -23.08
CA PHE A 763 -25.40 -17.13 -21.90
C PHE A 763 -25.28 -16.22 -20.67
N SER A 764 -24.47 -15.17 -20.76
CA SER A 764 -24.33 -14.20 -19.66
C SER A 764 -25.67 -13.60 -19.26
N SER A 765 -26.54 -13.28 -20.23
CA SER A 765 -27.90 -12.83 -19.96
C SER A 765 -28.65 -13.71 -18.99
N ARG A 766 -28.63 -15.03 -19.25
CA ARG A 766 -29.47 -16.00 -18.56
C ARG A 766 -28.90 -16.36 -17.20
N GLU A 767 -27.59 -16.49 -17.11
CA GLU A 767 -26.93 -16.97 -15.89
C GLU A 767 -26.69 -15.85 -14.86
N PHE A 768 -26.49 -14.61 -15.30
CA PHE A 768 -26.10 -13.50 -14.42
C PHE A 768 -27.09 -12.33 -14.38
N TYR A 769 -28.04 -12.26 -15.32
CA TYR A 769 -28.87 -11.08 -15.50
C TYR A 769 -30.35 -11.42 -15.77
N ASP A 770 -30.83 -12.56 -15.28
CA ASP A 770 -32.23 -13.05 -15.38
C ASP A 770 -32.86 -13.06 -16.79
N GLY A 771 -32.03 -12.95 -17.83
CA GLY A 771 -32.46 -12.79 -19.21
C GLY A 771 -32.79 -11.36 -19.63
N ASP A 772 -32.57 -10.36 -18.78
CA ASP A 772 -32.97 -8.96 -19.04
C ASP A 772 -31.95 -8.16 -19.84
N LEU A 773 -30.67 -8.56 -19.83
CA LEU A 773 -29.67 -7.99 -20.74
C LEU A 773 -30.05 -8.30 -22.19
N ARG A 774 -30.17 -7.28 -23.06
CA ARG A 774 -30.56 -7.45 -24.48
C ARG A 774 -29.69 -6.60 -25.40
N PRO A 775 -29.40 -7.07 -26.64
CA PRO A 775 -28.83 -6.21 -27.66
C PRO A 775 -29.69 -4.95 -27.86
N ALA A 776 -29.04 -3.80 -27.96
CA ALA A 776 -29.70 -2.50 -28.08
C ALA A 776 -30.37 -2.32 -29.44
N THR A 777 -29.81 -2.91 -30.49
CA THR A 777 -30.36 -2.84 -31.86
C THR A 777 -30.28 -4.20 -32.57
N PRO A 778 -31.10 -4.43 -33.62
CA PRO A 778 -31.00 -5.61 -34.46
C PRO A 778 -29.63 -5.81 -35.11
N GLU A 779 -28.92 -4.72 -35.44
CA GLU A 779 -27.58 -4.75 -36.01
C GLU A 779 -26.58 -5.33 -35.00
N VAL A 780 -26.61 -4.88 -33.74
CA VAL A 780 -25.78 -5.45 -32.67
C VAL A 780 -26.15 -6.92 -32.42
N ALA A 781 -27.44 -7.26 -32.46
CA ALA A 781 -27.89 -8.64 -32.24
C ALA A 781 -27.36 -9.60 -33.32
N GLY A 782 -27.37 -9.17 -34.58
CA GLY A 782 -27.01 -9.98 -35.75
C GLY A 782 -25.57 -9.81 -36.24
N GLN A 783 -24.72 -9.07 -35.52
CA GLN A 783 -23.33 -8.85 -35.94
C GLN A 783 -22.53 -10.15 -36.01
N THR A 784 -21.64 -10.25 -36.99
CA THR A 784 -20.79 -11.43 -37.24
C THR A 784 -19.43 -11.00 -37.80
N LEU A 785 -18.51 -11.96 -37.97
CA LEU A 785 -17.23 -11.74 -38.62
C LEU A 785 -17.35 -11.27 -40.08
N ALA A 786 -18.49 -11.53 -40.75
CA ALA A 786 -18.74 -11.02 -42.11
C ALA A 786 -18.75 -9.49 -42.18
N ASP A 787 -19.05 -8.80 -41.08
CA ASP A 787 -19.00 -7.34 -41.01
C ASP A 787 -17.56 -6.80 -41.08
N LEU A 788 -16.56 -7.65 -40.79
CA LEU A 788 -15.13 -7.37 -40.97
C LEU A 788 -14.63 -7.78 -42.36
N GLY A 789 -15.51 -8.29 -43.23
CA GLY A 789 -15.15 -8.79 -44.56
C GLY A 789 -14.67 -10.25 -44.58
N VAL A 790 -14.82 -10.99 -43.48
CA VAL A 790 -14.41 -12.40 -43.35
C VAL A 790 -15.52 -13.32 -43.88
N ASP A 791 -15.17 -14.23 -44.80
CA ASP A 791 -16.07 -15.33 -45.19
C ASP A 791 -15.94 -16.47 -44.17
N THR A 792 -17.05 -16.81 -43.49
CA THR A 792 -17.05 -17.88 -42.48
C THR A 792 -16.74 -19.26 -43.07
N ALA A 793 -16.83 -19.42 -44.40
CA ALA A 793 -16.39 -20.65 -45.06
C ALA A 793 -14.87 -20.86 -44.99
N ASP A 794 -14.08 -19.78 -44.89
CA ASP A 794 -12.62 -19.79 -44.82
C ASP A 794 -12.11 -20.15 -43.41
N LEU A 795 -12.98 -20.04 -42.40
CA LEU A 795 -12.66 -20.50 -41.05
C LEU A 795 -12.66 -22.03 -40.93
N PRO A 796 -11.79 -22.60 -40.07
CA PRO A 796 -11.89 -24.00 -39.64
C PRO A 796 -13.31 -24.35 -39.19
N ALA A 797 -13.77 -25.57 -39.48
CA ALA A 797 -15.17 -25.95 -39.30
C ALA A 797 -15.69 -25.75 -37.86
N GLU A 798 -14.81 -25.92 -36.88
CA GLU A 798 -15.07 -25.74 -35.44
C GLU A 798 -15.17 -24.26 -35.01
N LEU A 799 -14.67 -23.31 -35.80
CA LEU A 799 -14.69 -21.86 -35.52
C LEU A 799 -15.78 -21.10 -36.30
N ARG A 800 -16.64 -21.81 -37.05
CA ARG A 800 -17.65 -21.18 -37.90
C ARG A 800 -18.86 -20.66 -37.13
N ASP A 801 -19.16 -21.22 -35.96
CA ASP A 801 -20.17 -20.66 -35.07
C ASP A 801 -19.55 -19.47 -34.31
N PRO A 802 -20.29 -18.36 -34.11
CA PRO A 802 -19.81 -17.23 -33.32
C PRO A 802 -19.40 -17.60 -31.89
N VAL A 803 -19.88 -18.71 -31.34
CA VAL A 803 -19.39 -19.26 -30.07
C VAL A 803 -18.94 -20.70 -30.32
N SER A 804 -17.67 -20.97 -30.03
CA SER A 804 -17.05 -22.28 -30.24
C SER A 804 -16.36 -22.79 -28.99
N PHE A 805 -16.16 -24.11 -28.93
CA PHE A 805 -15.37 -24.78 -27.90
C PHE A 805 -14.36 -25.71 -28.55
N VAL A 806 -13.11 -25.65 -28.09
CA VAL A 806 -11.99 -26.47 -28.56
C VAL A 806 -11.36 -27.18 -27.36
N ASP A 807 -11.29 -28.50 -27.44
CA ASP A 807 -10.58 -29.31 -26.46
C ASP A 807 -9.12 -29.52 -26.92
N PRO A 808 -8.11 -29.11 -26.14
CA PRO A 808 -6.71 -29.24 -26.53
C PRO A 808 -6.13 -30.66 -26.34
N ASP A 809 -6.80 -31.57 -25.62
CA ASP A 809 -6.31 -32.93 -25.31
C ASP A 809 -4.87 -32.93 -24.72
N GLY A 810 -4.65 -32.12 -23.68
CA GLY A 810 -3.32 -31.93 -23.06
C GLY A 810 -3.38 -31.60 -21.57
N ASP A 811 -2.36 -32.03 -20.83
CA ASP A 811 -2.25 -31.87 -19.38
C ASP A 811 -1.55 -30.57 -18.96
N ARG A 812 -1.96 -30.01 -17.81
CA ARG A 812 -1.33 -28.80 -17.22
C ARG A 812 0.05 -29.12 -16.64
N GLU A 813 1.02 -28.23 -16.90
CA GLU A 813 2.36 -28.22 -16.32
C GLU A 813 2.55 -26.95 -15.47
N GLY A 814 2.46 -27.07 -14.13
CA GLY A 814 2.59 -25.91 -13.23
C GLY A 814 1.42 -24.94 -13.36
N ASN A 815 1.65 -23.69 -13.78
CA ASN A 815 0.62 -22.67 -14.02
C ASN A 815 0.38 -22.39 -15.51
N ALA A 816 0.81 -23.31 -16.38
CA ALA A 816 0.64 -23.23 -17.82
C ALA A 816 0.20 -24.59 -18.38
N ASN A 817 -0.34 -24.59 -19.58
CA ASN A 817 -0.59 -25.78 -20.38
C ASN A 817 -0.02 -25.50 -21.78
N PRO A 818 1.19 -25.99 -22.10
CA PRO A 818 1.85 -25.74 -23.39
C PRO A 818 1.05 -26.24 -24.59
N LEU A 819 0.36 -27.38 -24.47
CA LEU A 819 -0.48 -27.93 -25.54
C LEU A 819 -1.74 -27.07 -25.76
N GLU A 820 -2.34 -26.58 -24.67
CA GLU A 820 -3.42 -25.60 -24.79
C GLU A 820 -2.93 -24.29 -25.40
N ALA A 821 -1.71 -23.85 -25.09
CA ALA A 821 -1.12 -22.65 -25.70
C ALA A 821 -0.86 -22.82 -27.20
N ASP A 822 -0.35 -23.99 -27.62
CA ASP A 822 -0.24 -24.36 -29.04
C ASP A 822 -1.61 -24.32 -29.71
N ARG A 823 -2.63 -24.89 -29.05
CA ARG A 823 -3.99 -24.93 -29.60
C ARG A 823 -4.63 -23.55 -29.70
N VAL A 824 -4.41 -22.68 -28.72
CA VAL A 824 -4.84 -21.28 -28.77
C VAL A 824 -4.18 -20.56 -29.94
N ALA A 825 -2.89 -20.77 -30.18
CA ALA A 825 -2.19 -20.17 -31.32
C ALA A 825 -2.79 -20.65 -32.66
N GLU A 826 -3.10 -21.94 -32.80
CA GLU A 826 -3.79 -22.47 -33.99
C GLU A 826 -5.18 -21.84 -34.20
N VAL A 827 -5.93 -21.59 -33.13
CA VAL A 827 -7.24 -20.92 -33.19
C VAL A 827 -7.06 -19.47 -33.67
N VAL A 828 -6.08 -18.75 -33.11
CA VAL A 828 -5.76 -17.38 -33.51
C VAL A 828 -5.34 -17.32 -34.98
N ASP A 829 -4.42 -18.20 -35.40
CA ASP A 829 -3.98 -18.33 -36.78
C ASP A 829 -5.16 -18.63 -37.73
N GLY A 830 -6.14 -19.43 -37.28
CA GLY A 830 -7.37 -19.69 -38.02
C GLY A 830 -8.17 -18.41 -38.32
N TYR A 831 -8.32 -17.53 -37.34
CA TYR A 831 -9.00 -16.24 -37.51
C TYR A 831 -8.19 -15.28 -38.40
N VAL A 832 -6.88 -15.19 -38.17
CA VAL A 832 -5.98 -14.32 -38.96
C VAL A 832 -5.93 -14.77 -40.43
N ALA A 833 -5.84 -16.08 -40.68
CA ALA A 833 -5.84 -16.64 -42.03
C ALA A 833 -7.16 -16.42 -42.78
N ALA A 834 -8.28 -16.34 -42.05
CA ALA A 834 -9.59 -15.98 -42.60
C ALA A 834 -9.76 -14.46 -42.83
N GLY A 835 -8.80 -13.64 -42.39
CA GLY A 835 -8.74 -12.20 -42.65
C GLY A 835 -9.17 -11.30 -41.49
N VAL A 836 -9.27 -11.81 -40.26
CA VAL A 836 -9.42 -10.96 -39.06
C VAL A 836 -8.08 -10.26 -38.78
N ASP A 837 -8.12 -8.95 -38.49
CA ASP A 837 -6.93 -8.22 -38.11
C ASP A 837 -6.42 -8.72 -36.74
N PRO A 838 -5.12 -9.02 -36.55
CA PRO A 838 -4.57 -9.38 -35.24
C PRO A 838 -4.93 -8.41 -34.11
N GLU A 839 -5.07 -7.12 -34.41
CA GLU A 839 -5.47 -6.10 -33.42
C GLU A 839 -6.92 -6.27 -32.92
N ASP A 840 -7.78 -6.95 -33.70
CA ASP A 840 -9.18 -7.24 -33.39
C ASP A 840 -9.36 -8.56 -32.59
N ILE A 841 -8.26 -9.22 -32.22
CA ILE A 841 -8.23 -10.51 -31.51
C ILE A 841 -7.57 -10.32 -30.13
N GLY A 842 -8.25 -10.79 -29.09
CA GLY A 842 -7.70 -10.86 -27.73
C GLY A 842 -7.74 -12.27 -27.15
N VAL A 843 -6.74 -12.62 -26.35
CA VAL A 843 -6.66 -13.89 -25.64
C VAL A 843 -6.65 -13.66 -24.12
N ILE A 844 -7.52 -14.37 -23.42
CA ILE A 844 -7.66 -14.30 -21.97
C ILE A 844 -7.21 -15.63 -21.36
N ALA A 845 -6.33 -15.58 -20.36
CA ALA A 845 -5.91 -16.76 -19.61
C ALA A 845 -5.87 -16.49 -18.09
N PRO A 846 -6.11 -17.50 -17.23
CA PRO A 846 -6.14 -17.32 -15.77
C PRO A 846 -4.78 -17.04 -15.13
N PHE A 847 -3.68 -17.49 -15.76
CA PHE A 847 -2.33 -17.42 -15.22
C PHE A 847 -1.40 -16.58 -16.09
N ARG A 848 -0.52 -15.79 -15.48
CA ARG A 848 0.50 -15.01 -16.20
C ARG A 848 1.52 -15.90 -16.91
N ALA A 849 1.85 -17.05 -16.33
CA ALA A 849 2.65 -18.07 -16.98
C ALA A 849 2.02 -18.55 -18.30
N GLN A 850 0.71 -18.79 -18.32
CA GLN A 850 -0.01 -19.12 -19.55
C GLN A 850 -0.06 -17.94 -20.52
N VAL A 851 -0.28 -16.71 -20.03
CA VAL A 851 -0.21 -15.49 -20.87
C VAL A 851 1.14 -15.40 -21.60
N ALA A 852 2.25 -15.63 -20.90
CA ALA A 852 3.58 -15.66 -21.49
C ALA A 852 3.78 -16.82 -22.46
N GLU A 853 3.29 -18.02 -22.13
CA GLU A 853 3.36 -19.21 -23.00
C GLU A 853 2.63 -18.96 -24.34
N ILE A 854 1.43 -18.40 -24.29
CA ILE A 854 0.64 -18.06 -25.46
C ILE A 854 1.30 -16.91 -26.22
N GLY A 855 1.72 -15.83 -25.54
CA GLY A 855 2.34 -14.67 -26.16
C GLY A 855 3.64 -14.97 -26.94
N ARG A 856 4.31 -16.10 -26.66
CA ARG A 856 5.44 -16.59 -27.47
C ARG A 856 5.03 -17.17 -28.84
N ARG A 857 3.75 -17.49 -29.02
CA ARG A 857 3.22 -18.21 -30.18
C ARG A 857 2.32 -17.36 -31.06
N THR A 858 1.94 -16.17 -30.59
CA THR A 858 1.02 -15.29 -31.30
C THR A 858 1.39 -13.82 -31.07
N ASP A 859 1.07 -12.98 -32.05
CA ASP A 859 1.34 -11.54 -32.02
C ASP A 859 0.12 -10.71 -31.55
N VAL A 860 -0.95 -11.37 -31.07
CA VAL A 860 -2.18 -10.70 -30.60
C VAL A 860 -2.09 -10.30 -29.12
N THR A 861 -3.05 -9.52 -28.65
CA THR A 861 -3.12 -9.13 -27.23
C THR A 861 -3.44 -10.33 -26.35
N VAL A 862 -2.56 -10.66 -25.38
CA VAL A 862 -2.76 -11.74 -24.39
C VAL A 862 -2.60 -11.18 -22.98
N ASP A 863 -3.56 -11.44 -22.10
CA ASP A 863 -3.56 -10.93 -20.72
C ASP A 863 -4.53 -11.72 -19.82
N THR A 864 -4.53 -11.42 -18.53
CA THR A 864 -5.42 -12.05 -17.55
C THR A 864 -6.82 -11.43 -17.53
N VAL A 865 -7.81 -12.16 -17.00
CA VAL A 865 -9.21 -11.69 -16.88
C VAL A 865 -9.30 -10.31 -16.22
N ASP A 866 -8.61 -10.13 -15.09
CA ASP A 866 -8.59 -8.89 -14.31
C ASP A 866 -8.02 -7.70 -15.09
N ARG A 867 -7.07 -7.94 -16.01
CA ARG A 867 -6.44 -6.89 -16.82
C ARG A 867 -7.19 -6.59 -18.12
N PHE A 868 -7.94 -7.55 -18.65
CA PHE A 868 -8.84 -7.34 -19.78
C PHE A 868 -10.09 -6.53 -19.42
N GLN A 869 -10.32 -6.24 -18.14
CA GLN A 869 -11.48 -5.47 -17.71
C GLN A 869 -11.49 -4.07 -18.37
N GLY A 870 -12.67 -3.68 -18.86
CA GLY A 870 -12.88 -2.41 -19.55
C GLY A 870 -12.48 -2.42 -21.02
N SER A 871 -11.72 -3.42 -21.48
CA SER A 871 -11.46 -3.67 -22.91
C SER A 871 -12.52 -4.60 -23.52
N SER A 872 -12.55 -4.71 -24.85
CA SER A 872 -13.36 -5.67 -25.60
C SER A 872 -12.86 -5.75 -27.04
N GLU A 873 -12.76 -6.96 -27.57
CA GLU A 873 -12.28 -7.22 -28.93
C GLU A 873 -13.39 -7.80 -29.82
N GLU A 874 -13.17 -7.75 -31.14
CA GLU A 874 -14.09 -8.38 -32.09
C GLU A 874 -14.11 -9.90 -31.89
N VAL A 875 -12.94 -10.50 -31.64
CA VAL A 875 -12.75 -11.91 -31.32
C VAL A 875 -12.05 -12.06 -29.98
N ILE A 876 -12.60 -12.93 -29.11
CA ILE A 876 -11.91 -13.34 -27.88
C ILE A 876 -11.70 -14.84 -27.87
N VAL A 877 -10.50 -15.26 -27.46
CA VAL A 877 -10.18 -16.65 -27.13
C VAL A 877 -9.95 -16.73 -25.62
N VAL A 878 -10.59 -17.68 -24.94
CA VAL A 878 -10.40 -17.91 -23.50
C VAL A 878 -9.70 -19.25 -23.32
N SER A 879 -8.49 -19.23 -22.76
CA SER A 879 -7.73 -20.40 -22.33
C SER A 879 -8.05 -20.67 -20.85
N PHE A 880 -8.55 -21.86 -20.54
CA PHE A 880 -8.94 -22.24 -19.17
C PHE A 880 -7.81 -22.91 -18.38
N VAL A 881 -6.83 -23.55 -19.02
CA VAL A 881 -5.64 -24.20 -18.41
C VAL A 881 -5.95 -25.39 -17.48
N ALA A 882 -7.16 -25.49 -16.93
CA ALA A 882 -7.57 -26.56 -16.03
C ALA A 882 -7.60 -27.92 -16.75
N THR A 883 -7.11 -28.94 -16.04
CA THR A 883 -7.06 -30.34 -16.48
C THR A 883 -7.39 -31.23 -15.29
N GLY A 884 -8.41 -32.08 -15.41
CA GLY A 884 -8.96 -32.88 -14.31
C GLY A 884 -9.83 -32.08 -13.33
N ASP A 885 -9.21 -31.25 -12.48
CA ASP A 885 -9.89 -30.42 -11.48
C ASP A 885 -9.95 -28.94 -11.90
N LEU A 886 -11.01 -28.23 -11.49
CA LEU A 886 -11.23 -26.81 -11.78
C LEU A 886 -10.46 -25.89 -10.82
N ASP A 887 -9.14 -26.01 -10.85
CA ASP A 887 -8.24 -25.21 -10.03
C ASP A 887 -7.67 -24.01 -10.79
N GLY A 888 -7.86 -22.82 -10.25
CA GLY A 888 -7.19 -21.61 -10.72
C GLY A 888 -8.00 -20.33 -10.51
N PRO A 889 -7.38 -19.15 -10.68
CA PRO A 889 -8.00 -17.88 -10.36
C PRO A 889 -9.35 -17.64 -11.02
N ILE A 890 -9.54 -18.09 -12.27
CA ILE A 890 -10.81 -17.90 -13.01
C ILE A 890 -11.96 -18.74 -12.43
N PHE A 891 -11.67 -19.82 -11.70
CA PHE A 891 -12.66 -20.75 -11.15
C PHE A 891 -13.06 -20.42 -9.70
N GLU A 892 -12.28 -19.58 -9.01
CA GLU A 892 -12.58 -19.12 -7.64
C GLU A 892 -13.92 -18.37 -7.54
N ASP A 893 -14.34 -17.73 -8.63
CA ASP A 893 -15.56 -16.94 -8.71
C ASP A 893 -16.13 -16.96 -10.14
N THR A 894 -17.38 -17.40 -10.30
CA THR A 894 -18.06 -17.46 -11.60
C THR A 894 -18.18 -16.10 -12.28
N ARG A 895 -18.10 -15.00 -11.53
CA ARG A 895 -18.12 -13.63 -12.07
C ARG A 895 -16.87 -13.32 -12.91
N ARG A 896 -15.73 -13.96 -12.64
CA ARG A 896 -14.52 -13.87 -13.49
C ARG A 896 -14.78 -14.45 -14.87
N VAL A 897 -15.51 -15.56 -14.94
CA VAL A 897 -15.94 -16.17 -16.21
C VAL A 897 -16.91 -15.23 -16.93
N ASN A 898 -17.89 -14.65 -16.23
CA ASN A 898 -18.79 -13.65 -16.83
C ASN A 898 -18.00 -12.50 -17.49
N VAL A 899 -16.98 -11.99 -16.80
CA VAL A 899 -16.10 -10.94 -17.34
C VAL A 899 -15.41 -11.40 -18.62
N ALA A 900 -14.81 -12.60 -18.63
CA ALA A 900 -14.10 -13.16 -19.79
C ALA A 900 -15.05 -13.32 -21.00
N LEU A 901 -16.22 -13.94 -20.80
CA LEU A 901 -17.20 -14.20 -21.87
C LEU A 901 -17.74 -12.90 -22.49
N THR A 902 -17.86 -11.84 -21.69
CA THR A 902 -18.45 -10.56 -22.11
C THR A 902 -17.45 -9.58 -22.73
N ARG A 903 -16.21 -10.03 -22.97
CA ARG A 903 -15.21 -9.25 -23.72
C ARG A 903 -15.38 -9.35 -25.24
N ALA A 904 -16.02 -10.40 -25.76
CA ALA A 904 -16.20 -10.61 -27.19
C ALA A 904 -17.34 -9.78 -27.79
N LYS A 905 -17.17 -9.26 -29.01
CA LYS A 905 -18.26 -8.63 -29.77
C LYS A 905 -18.89 -9.59 -30.80
N LYS A 906 -18.06 -10.19 -31.67
CA LYS A 906 -18.52 -10.94 -32.85
C LYS A 906 -18.25 -12.44 -32.75
N ALA A 907 -17.10 -12.85 -32.22
CA ALA A 907 -16.77 -14.26 -32.03
C ALA A 907 -16.08 -14.54 -30.67
N LEU A 908 -16.37 -15.72 -30.11
CA LEU A 908 -15.82 -16.19 -28.85
C LEU A 908 -15.41 -17.67 -28.99
N CYS A 909 -14.16 -17.98 -28.69
CA CYS A 909 -13.66 -19.35 -28.64
C CYS A 909 -13.24 -19.70 -27.22
N LEU A 910 -13.74 -20.82 -26.72
CA LEU A 910 -13.37 -21.37 -25.41
C LEU A 910 -12.42 -22.55 -25.63
N VAL A 911 -11.26 -22.53 -24.98
CA VAL A 911 -10.24 -23.58 -25.07
C VAL A 911 -9.97 -24.15 -23.69
N GLY A 912 -10.15 -25.46 -23.51
CA GLY A 912 -9.87 -26.13 -22.24
C GLY A 912 -10.37 -27.57 -22.19
N ASP A 913 -10.10 -28.26 -21.07
CA ASP A 913 -10.52 -29.64 -20.83
C ASP A 913 -12.05 -29.74 -20.65
N ALA A 914 -12.71 -30.45 -21.55
CA ALA A 914 -14.15 -30.63 -21.50
C ALA A 914 -14.66 -31.45 -20.32
N GLU A 915 -13.90 -32.46 -19.88
CA GLU A 915 -14.29 -33.32 -18.76
C GLU A 915 -14.17 -32.54 -17.45
N ALA A 916 -13.09 -31.77 -17.27
CA ALA A 916 -12.92 -30.89 -16.12
C ALA A 916 -14.04 -29.84 -16.05
N LEU A 917 -14.34 -29.14 -17.16
CA LEU A 917 -15.43 -28.15 -17.19
C LEU A 917 -16.81 -28.78 -16.99
N ALA A 918 -17.03 -30.02 -17.40
CA ALA A 918 -18.31 -30.71 -17.19
C ALA A 918 -18.51 -31.19 -15.74
N SER A 919 -17.48 -31.14 -14.88
CA SER A 919 -17.55 -31.61 -13.49
C SER A 919 -18.49 -30.76 -12.62
N GLU A 920 -18.68 -29.49 -12.95
CA GLU A 920 -19.46 -28.52 -12.19
C GLU A 920 -20.69 -28.03 -12.98
N PRO A 921 -21.89 -27.91 -12.37
CA PRO A 921 -23.13 -27.63 -13.10
C PRO A 921 -23.15 -26.32 -13.89
N PHE A 922 -22.47 -25.27 -13.41
CA PHE A 922 -22.38 -23.98 -14.10
C PHE A 922 -21.59 -24.10 -15.42
N TYR A 923 -20.41 -24.70 -15.34
CA TYR A 923 -19.51 -24.88 -16.47
C TYR A 923 -20.02 -25.92 -17.48
N ALA A 924 -20.74 -26.95 -17.02
CA ALA A 924 -21.46 -27.87 -17.89
C ALA A 924 -22.50 -27.14 -18.78
N ARG A 925 -23.27 -26.20 -18.21
CA ARG A 925 -24.20 -25.38 -18.99
C ARG A 925 -23.50 -24.43 -19.98
N MET A 926 -22.32 -23.92 -19.61
CA MET A 926 -21.47 -23.11 -20.49
C MET A 926 -20.97 -23.94 -21.68
N LEU A 927 -20.47 -25.15 -21.42
CA LEU A 927 -19.99 -26.07 -22.42
C LEU A 927 -21.11 -26.47 -23.40
N ASP A 928 -22.29 -26.81 -22.89
CA ASP A 928 -23.47 -27.10 -23.70
C ASP A 928 -23.90 -25.92 -24.57
N TRP A 929 -23.73 -24.68 -24.08
CA TRP A 929 -24.02 -23.48 -24.86
C TRP A 929 -22.97 -23.24 -25.95
N ALA A 930 -21.69 -23.52 -25.68
CA ALA A 930 -20.60 -23.31 -26.64
C ALA A 930 -20.53 -24.39 -27.72
N ARG A 931 -21.11 -25.58 -27.50
CA ARG A 931 -21.13 -26.70 -28.46
C ARG A 931 -22.37 -26.76 -29.37
N ARG A 932 -23.37 -25.90 -29.13
CA ARG A 932 -24.57 -25.80 -29.96
C ARG A 932 -24.26 -25.20 -31.32
#